data_AF-A0A815XP77-F1
#
_entry.id   AF-A0A815XP77-F1
#
_cell.length_a   1.000
_cell.length_b   1.000
_cell.length_c   1.000
_cell.angle_alpha   90.00
_cell.angle_beta   90.00
_cell.angle_gamma   90.00
#
_symmetry.space_group_name_H-M   'P 1'
#
loop_
_entity.id
_entity.type
_entity.pdbx_description
1 polymer ?
#
loop_
_entity_poly.entity_id
_entity_poly.type
_entity_poly.pdbx_seq_one_letter_code
_entity_poly.pdbx_strand_id
1 'polypeptide(L)'
;MGFFIRDLHNHIVALQKKQCVEHTNKKPFTVFRGQGLSKDDFDRLVKTQGGLISFNNFLSTSTKQQVSLNFARRATATSDLVGILFDIKIDPSIPSTPFANVHDVSYFKGEEEILFSMNSIFRIGPMKQLDGNNRLWQVNLILTGDNDQDLHMLTEQMRKEIHPDKKGWDRLGHLLIKLGQFNKAEEVYDILLEQTTIDLEKASINHMLGMVKHGQGEYKDAITYYKRSIKIEEKMLSPTHANFVASYNGIGLVYAKIGDYSNALSYHQKALEINQKALPPSHSHLAMPYNNIGMVYHKMGDYSNALSYYQKALEINQKALPSNHPDLATSYSNIGMVYHKMGDYSNALSYYQKALEIYQKALPSNHPDLATSYNNIEVAGQIVLYNCHHGKPSIQEIKEKINNDKPDRIIIIINEKNSSKLIDTINDHLLIPLYVAQATTTSYSPIPVLLLTCISNDNNLNIIQNATDQLINIYSHIVNAKLLTPVNDEDINENYFESLWTTNPEEFHHITVLSDILPILLALIHDGKVNGQINICNKGTISLKYFKTIYSNEIKQENILPQSVPIDDITDKFEQWNKQMISPETRQLYQASFLLPNVLKSIEQILQQQKIHMNRNTSKILLVTGGCGFIGSTFINHWIETYPNDKIINIDRLDPVANMKNISNPNSPNYTFILADINNKDIVLHLFNQYNITHIVHFAVQAHLDSSFGNSITFTESNVYGTHSVLEASRIYGKIQKFIHISTDEVYGETPSGSNQEICLLNPLNPYAATIAAAEFLVKSYGESFKLQYCIIRLCNVYGPRQHFEKVIPTFINTLLHGEKIKIHGDGKQIRHFIYVDDVIHAIEIILNKGKTKMIYNIGTKNELNVLDIAKYILEKLQLNKNLDDVIIYVKPRSFSEKRYCTTISGLVKSLGWKEEISFDQGLEKTIEWLQLNPDYWTK
;
A
#
# COMPACT_ATOMS: atom_id res chain seq x y z
N MET A 1 16.79 -14.81 20.59
CA MET A 1 18.19 -15.09 20.99
C MET A 1 18.68 -16.50 20.62
N GLY A 2 17.82 -17.53 20.49
CA GLY A 2 18.27 -18.92 20.23
C GLY A 2 19.00 -19.22 18.91
N PHE A 3 18.82 -18.40 17.86
CA PHE A 3 19.46 -18.66 16.55
C PHE A 3 20.98 -18.37 16.57
N PHE A 4 21.38 -17.21 17.09
CA PHE A 4 22.80 -16.85 17.28
C PHE A 4 23.54 -17.82 18.23
N ILE A 5 22.82 -18.31 19.24
CA ILE A 5 23.27 -19.27 20.25
C ILE A 5 23.54 -20.65 19.61
N ARG A 6 22.64 -21.11 18.73
CA ARG A 6 22.81 -22.35 17.96
C ARG A 6 23.96 -22.26 16.96
N ASP A 7 24.09 -21.13 16.28
CA ASP A 7 25.15 -20.93 15.29
C ASP A 7 26.53 -20.90 15.96
N LEU A 8 26.69 -20.22 17.10
CA LEU A 8 27.96 -20.23 17.84
C LEU A 8 28.31 -21.63 18.37
N HIS A 9 27.33 -22.38 18.89
CA HIS A 9 27.54 -23.78 19.29
C HIS A 9 28.05 -24.63 18.12
N ASN A 10 27.43 -24.53 16.94
CA ASN A 10 27.86 -25.25 15.74
C ASN A 10 29.28 -24.86 15.29
N HIS A 11 29.67 -23.59 15.42
CA HIS A 11 31.04 -23.14 15.13
C HIS A 11 32.08 -23.72 16.10
N ILE A 12 31.78 -23.76 17.41
CA ILE A 12 32.66 -24.38 18.41
C ILE A 12 32.82 -25.87 18.11
N VAL A 13 31.74 -26.57 17.80
CA VAL A 13 31.78 -27.99 17.40
C VAL A 13 32.66 -28.19 16.15
N ALA A 14 32.53 -27.33 15.13
CA ALA A 14 33.33 -27.41 13.92
C ALA A 14 34.82 -27.13 14.18
N LEU A 15 35.15 -26.13 15.00
CA LEU A 15 36.53 -25.81 15.38
C LEU A 15 37.15 -26.90 16.24
N GLN A 16 36.43 -27.45 17.21
CA GLN A 16 36.88 -28.58 18.00
C GLN A 16 37.20 -29.77 17.09
N LYS A 17 36.32 -30.07 16.12
CA LYS A 17 36.57 -31.13 15.14
C LYS A 17 37.89 -30.88 14.39
N LYS A 18 38.12 -29.66 13.90
CA LYS A 18 39.38 -29.29 13.22
C LYS A 18 40.60 -29.39 14.15
N GLN A 19 40.48 -28.97 15.40
CA GLN A 19 41.60 -28.88 16.34
C GLN A 19 41.92 -30.21 17.03
N CYS A 20 40.97 -31.13 17.16
CA CYS A 20 41.10 -32.31 18.01
C CYS A 20 40.91 -33.67 17.31
N VAL A 21 40.37 -33.74 16.08
CA VAL A 21 40.00 -35.03 15.45
C VAL A 21 41.17 -35.82 14.86
N GLU A 22 42.37 -35.26 14.76
CA GLU A 22 43.48 -36.00 14.12
C GLU A 22 44.41 -36.77 15.07
N HIS A 23 44.30 -36.65 16.40
CA HIS A 23 45.25 -37.32 17.32
C HIS A 23 44.60 -37.78 18.63
N THR A 24 44.44 -39.09 18.82
CA THR A 24 44.14 -39.76 20.11
C THR A 24 45.26 -39.63 21.16
N ASN A 25 46.31 -38.86 20.87
CA ASN A 25 47.54 -38.72 21.66
C ASN A 25 47.75 -37.32 22.28
N LYS A 26 46.72 -36.48 22.37
CA LYS A 26 46.85 -35.17 23.03
C LYS A 26 46.84 -35.32 24.56
N LYS A 27 47.88 -34.83 25.22
CA LYS A 27 48.00 -34.84 26.69
C LYS A 27 46.90 -33.97 27.31
N PRO A 28 46.31 -34.40 28.44
CA PRO A 28 45.41 -33.55 29.22
C PRO A 28 46.08 -32.22 29.57
N PHE A 29 45.32 -31.14 29.50
CA PHE A 29 45.79 -29.80 29.82
C PHE A 29 44.81 -29.08 30.72
N THR A 30 45.25 -27.98 31.34
CA THR A 30 44.47 -27.22 32.30
C THR A 30 44.20 -25.83 31.78
N VAL A 31 42.98 -25.36 31.99
CA VAL A 31 42.58 -23.97 31.76
C VAL A 31 41.98 -23.38 33.01
N PHE A 32 41.99 -22.06 33.10
CA PHE A 32 41.62 -21.35 34.32
C PHE A 32 40.51 -20.34 34.02
N ARG A 33 39.59 -20.18 34.98
CA ARG A 33 38.56 -19.14 34.95
C ARG A 33 38.40 -18.50 36.33
N GLY A 34 38.58 -17.19 36.41
CA GLY A 34 38.30 -16.43 37.63
C GLY A 34 36.95 -15.70 37.57
N GLN A 35 36.12 -15.83 38.60
CA GLN A 35 34.86 -15.10 38.72
C GLN A 35 34.44 -14.91 40.18
N GLY A 36 33.48 -14.03 40.43
CA GLY A 36 32.80 -13.94 41.71
C GLY A 36 31.58 -14.84 41.77
N LEU A 37 31.33 -15.47 42.92
CA LEU A 37 30.06 -16.12 43.24
C LEU A 37 29.41 -15.42 44.43
N SER A 38 28.08 -15.40 44.46
CA SER A 38 27.35 -14.98 45.66
C SER A 38 27.67 -15.93 46.82
N LYS A 39 27.50 -15.45 48.05
CA LYS A 39 27.74 -16.29 49.24
C LYS A 39 26.88 -17.56 49.22
N ASP A 40 25.61 -17.45 48.81
CA ASP A 40 24.69 -18.58 48.71
C ASP A 40 25.11 -19.59 47.64
N ASP A 41 25.58 -19.12 46.47
CA ASP A 41 26.06 -20.01 45.41
C ASP A 41 27.37 -20.70 45.80
N PHE A 42 28.26 -19.99 46.51
CA PHE A 42 29.46 -20.58 47.05
C PHE A 42 29.16 -21.63 48.12
N ASP A 43 28.25 -21.34 49.06
CA ASP A 43 27.89 -22.29 50.11
C ASP A 43 27.16 -23.52 49.52
N ARG A 44 26.40 -23.35 48.43
CA ARG A 44 25.88 -24.47 47.64
C ARG A 44 27.00 -25.27 46.99
N LEU A 45 27.96 -24.61 46.33
CA LEU A 45 29.11 -25.25 45.70
C LEU A 45 29.91 -26.11 46.69
N VAL A 46 30.14 -25.60 47.90
CA VAL A 46 30.82 -26.34 48.99
C VAL A 46 30.00 -27.55 49.43
N LYS A 47 28.68 -27.40 49.61
CA LYS A 47 27.79 -28.51 50.00
C LYS A 47 27.71 -29.60 48.92
N THR A 48 27.85 -29.23 47.65
CA THR A 48 27.76 -30.15 46.51
C THR A 48 29.14 -30.60 46.01
N GLN A 49 30.19 -30.49 46.84
CA GLN A 49 31.52 -31.00 46.46
C GLN A 49 31.43 -32.50 46.11
N GLY A 50 32.05 -32.88 44.99
CA GLY A 50 31.91 -34.22 44.40
C GLY A 50 30.74 -34.35 43.43
N GLY A 51 29.77 -33.43 43.43
CA GLY A 51 28.64 -33.38 42.50
C GLY A 51 28.96 -32.73 41.15
N LEU A 52 27.91 -32.45 40.38
CA LEU A 52 28.01 -31.85 39.04
C LEU A 52 27.67 -30.35 39.06
N ILE A 53 28.36 -29.59 38.23
CA ILE A 53 28.10 -28.17 37.96
C ILE A 53 28.05 -27.92 36.46
N SER A 54 27.10 -27.09 36.03
CA SER A 54 27.03 -26.56 34.67
C SER A 54 26.98 -25.03 34.69
N PHE A 55 27.30 -24.43 33.56
CA PHE A 55 27.21 -22.97 33.38
C PHE A 55 26.08 -22.66 32.38
N ASN A 56 25.25 -21.68 32.71
CA ASN A 56 24.09 -21.29 31.90
C ASN A 56 24.45 -20.56 30.58
N ASN A 57 25.73 -20.28 30.36
CA ASN A 57 26.26 -19.55 29.20
C ASN A 57 27.57 -20.21 28.71
N PHE A 58 28.04 -19.81 27.52
CA PHE A 58 29.37 -20.18 27.04
C PHE A 58 30.44 -19.82 28.08
N LEU A 59 31.35 -20.75 28.36
CA LEU A 59 32.40 -20.55 29.35
C LEU A 59 33.71 -20.21 28.63
N SER A 60 34.14 -18.96 28.77
CA SER A 60 35.45 -18.48 28.31
C SER A 60 36.50 -18.76 29.38
N THR A 61 37.66 -19.28 28.97
CA THR A 61 38.75 -19.67 29.87
C THR A 61 40.11 -19.30 29.27
N SER A 62 41.13 -19.20 30.12
CA SER A 62 42.51 -18.89 29.71
C SER A 62 43.47 -20.03 30.06
N THR A 63 44.48 -20.27 29.22
CA THR A 63 45.59 -21.18 29.56
C THR A 63 46.53 -20.58 30.62
N LYS A 64 46.45 -19.27 30.91
CA LYS A 64 47.30 -18.56 31.87
C LYS A 64 46.59 -18.36 33.21
N GLN A 65 47.03 -19.07 34.25
CA GLN A 65 46.44 -18.99 35.60
C GLN A 65 46.41 -17.55 36.15
N GLN A 66 47.48 -16.78 35.97
CA GLN A 66 47.58 -15.43 36.52
C GLN A 66 46.54 -14.46 35.94
N VAL A 67 46.19 -14.62 34.66
CA VAL A 67 45.16 -13.82 33.99
C VAL A 67 43.82 -14.05 34.69
N SER A 68 43.42 -15.31 34.83
CA SER A 68 42.18 -15.70 35.50
C SER A 68 42.16 -15.34 36.98
N LEU A 69 43.27 -15.50 37.71
CA LEU A 69 43.37 -15.13 39.12
C LEU A 69 43.09 -13.64 39.35
N ASN A 70 43.48 -12.76 38.43
CA ASN A 70 43.18 -11.32 38.52
C ASN A 70 41.67 -11.02 38.43
N PHE A 71 40.89 -11.84 37.72
CA PHE A 71 39.42 -11.71 37.69
C PHE A 71 38.80 -12.19 39.00
N ALA A 72 39.27 -13.31 39.57
CA ALA A 72 38.80 -13.81 40.86
C ALA A 72 39.10 -12.82 42.00
N ARG A 73 40.30 -12.23 42.02
CA ARG A 73 40.70 -11.19 43.01
C ARG A 73 39.89 -9.90 42.87
N ARG A 74 39.51 -9.50 41.66
CA ARG A 74 38.63 -8.32 41.48
C ARG A 74 37.27 -8.53 42.14
N ALA A 75 36.73 -9.75 42.10
CA ALA A 75 35.47 -10.05 42.74
C ALA A 75 35.53 -9.95 44.27
N THR A 76 36.70 -10.16 44.90
CA THR A 76 36.84 -10.04 46.36
C THR A 76 36.78 -8.60 46.86
N ALA A 77 36.84 -7.59 45.98
CA ALA A 77 36.64 -6.19 46.34
C ALA A 77 35.18 -5.87 46.71
N THR A 78 34.22 -6.66 46.23
CA THR A 78 32.79 -6.50 46.53
C THR A 78 32.44 -7.31 47.78
N SER A 79 31.83 -6.71 48.81
CA SER A 79 31.57 -7.37 50.10
C SER A 79 30.83 -8.70 50.00
N ASP A 80 29.92 -8.81 49.02
CA ASP A 80 28.91 -9.88 48.92
C ASP A 80 29.33 -11.05 48.03
N LEU A 81 30.52 -10.98 47.42
CA LEU A 81 31.04 -12.00 46.50
C LEU A 81 32.26 -12.72 47.08
N VAL A 82 32.32 -14.02 46.83
CA VAL A 82 33.51 -14.86 47.04
C VAL A 82 34.21 -15.01 45.70
N GLY A 83 35.50 -14.69 45.65
CA GLY A 83 36.32 -14.87 44.47
C GLY A 83 36.68 -16.33 44.26
N ILE A 84 36.38 -16.88 43.10
CA ILE A 84 36.63 -18.27 42.74
C ILE A 84 37.54 -18.34 41.53
N LEU A 85 38.64 -19.08 41.68
CA LEU A 85 39.47 -19.55 40.58
C LEU A 85 39.09 -21.00 40.27
N PHE A 86 38.36 -21.22 39.19
CA PHE A 86 38.15 -22.54 38.63
C PHE A 86 39.41 -23.01 37.91
N ASP A 87 39.90 -24.17 38.32
CA ASP A 87 41.00 -24.92 37.74
C ASP A 87 40.40 -26.10 36.98
N ILE A 88 40.31 -25.98 35.65
CA ILE A 88 39.54 -26.89 34.81
C ILE A 88 40.51 -27.81 34.08
N LYS A 89 40.50 -29.10 34.43
CA LYS A 89 41.29 -30.12 33.74
C LYS A 89 40.50 -30.67 32.55
N ILE A 90 41.08 -30.54 31.36
CA ILE A 90 40.51 -30.98 30.09
C ILE A 90 41.21 -32.25 29.63
N ASP A 91 40.42 -33.30 29.41
CA ASP A 91 40.83 -34.45 28.64
C ASP A 91 40.25 -34.32 27.22
N PRO A 92 41.10 -34.07 26.20
CA PRO A 92 40.64 -33.86 24.82
C PRO A 92 40.05 -35.13 24.17
N SER A 93 40.17 -36.29 24.80
CA SER A 93 39.53 -37.53 24.32
C SER A 93 38.03 -37.60 24.61
N ILE A 94 37.50 -36.72 25.47
CA ILE A 94 36.07 -36.71 25.84
C ILE A 94 35.26 -36.00 24.73
N PRO A 95 34.39 -36.71 24.00
CA PRO A 95 33.65 -36.14 22.87
C PRO A 95 32.35 -35.43 23.30
N SER A 96 31.89 -35.63 24.54
CA SER A 96 30.57 -35.23 25.03
C SER A 96 30.37 -33.72 25.09
N THR A 97 31.45 -32.96 25.31
CA THR A 97 31.37 -31.51 25.51
C THR A 97 32.28 -30.78 24.53
N PRO A 98 31.71 -30.01 23.58
CA PRO A 98 32.52 -29.29 22.62
C PRO A 98 33.19 -28.04 23.20
N PHE A 99 34.50 -27.94 23.02
CA PHE A 99 35.32 -26.78 23.34
C PHE A 99 36.31 -26.50 22.20
N ALA A 100 36.68 -25.23 21.99
CA ALA A 100 37.64 -24.86 20.96
C ALA A 100 38.56 -23.73 21.43
N ASN A 101 39.81 -23.76 20.96
CA ASN A 101 40.69 -22.59 21.03
C ASN A 101 40.22 -21.54 20.03
N VAL A 102 39.96 -20.33 20.51
CA VAL A 102 39.43 -19.22 19.72
C VAL A 102 40.44 -18.08 19.57
N HIS A 103 41.74 -18.35 19.72
CA HIS A 103 42.84 -17.38 19.63
C HIS A 103 42.73 -16.44 18.41
N ASP A 104 42.40 -16.98 17.22
CA ASP A 104 42.37 -16.18 15.98
C ASP A 104 41.17 -15.23 15.87
N VAL A 105 40.17 -15.40 16.74
CA VAL A 105 38.94 -14.59 16.78
C VAL A 105 38.69 -13.97 18.14
N SER A 106 39.63 -14.08 19.09
CA SER A 106 39.50 -13.49 20.42
C SER A 106 39.64 -11.96 20.35
N TYR A 107 38.97 -11.28 21.26
CA TYR A 107 39.02 -9.81 21.35
C TYR A 107 40.43 -9.31 21.75
N PHE A 108 41.16 -10.10 22.54
CA PHE A 108 42.51 -9.79 23.01
C PHE A 108 43.55 -10.56 22.17
N LYS A 109 44.13 -9.88 21.17
CA LYS A 109 45.21 -10.44 20.34
C LYS A 109 46.37 -10.94 21.22
N GLY A 110 46.69 -12.23 21.15
CA GLY A 110 47.80 -12.87 21.87
C GLY A 110 47.42 -13.61 23.16
N GLU A 111 46.13 -13.71 23.49
CA GLU A 111 45.63 -14.63 24.53
C GLU A 111 45.09 -15.92 23.92
N GLU A 112 45.59 -17.06 24.39
CA GLU A 112 45.02 -18.38 24.08
C GLU A 112 43.75 -18.59 24.92
N GLU A 113 42.62 -18.23 24.33
CA GLU A 113 41.30 -18.40 24.94
C GLU A 113 40.67 -19.72 24.50
N ILE A 114 40.21 -20.51 25.46
CA ILE A 114 39.45 -21.74 25.21
C ILE A 114 37.99 -21.48 25.57
N LEU A 115 37.11 -21.63 24.59
CA LEU A 115 35.67 -21.43 24.73
C LEU A 115 34.94 -22.77 24.77
N PHE A 116 34.15 -22.98 25.81
CA PHE A 116 33.28 -24.15 25.93
C PHE A 116 31.85 -23.83 25.50
N SER A 117 31.21 -24.79 24.85
CA SER A 117 29.80 -24.73 24.48
C SER A 117 28.86 -24.65 25.69
N MET A 118 27.65 -24.10 25.48
CA MET A 118 26.60 -24.16 26.49
C MET A 118 26.23 -25.62 26.79
N ASN A 119 25.94 -25.90 28.05
CA ASN A 119 25.68 -27.23 28.62
C ASN A 119 26.93 -28.08 28.90
N SER A 120 28.11 -27.45 28.94
CA SER A 120 29.30 -28.11 29.49
C SER A 120 29.09 -28.44 30.97
N ILE A 121 29.28 -29.71 31.33
CA ILE A 121 29.11 -30.21 32.70
C ILE A 121 30.48 -30.61 33.26
N PHE A 122 30.72 -30.24 34.51
CA PHE A 122 31.95 -30.49 35.22
C PHE A 122 31.66 -31.15 36.56
N ARG A 123 32.55 -32.03 37.00
CA ARG A 123 32.52 -32.57 38.36
C ARG A 123 33.31 -31.66 39.28
N ILE A 124 32.70 -31.31 40.42
CA ILE A 124 33.31 -30.45 41.44
C ILE A 124 34.33 -31.29 42.23
N GLY A 125 35.60 -31.03 42.01
CA GLY A 125 36.72 -31.66 42.68
C GLY A 125 37.12 -30.97 43.99
N PRO A 126 38.35 -31.21 44.48
CA PRO A 126 38.87 -30.58 45.69
C PRO A 126 38.85 -29.05 45.63
N MET A 127 38.47 -28.43 46.74
CA MET A 127 38.49 -26.98 46.93
C MET A 127 39.62 -26.59 47.87
N LYS A 128 40.34 -25.52 47.55
CA LYS A 128 41.47 -25.01 48.35
C LYS A 128 41.33 -23.51 48.55
N GLN A 129 41.47 -23.05 49.79
CA GLN A 129 41.53 -21.64 50.09
C GLN A 129 42.88 -21.04 49.63
N LEU A 130 42.85 -19.89 48.97
CA LEU A 130 44.03 -19.21 48.43
C LEU A 130 44.44 -17.97 49.24
N ASP A 131 43.55 -17.43 50.05
CA ASP A 131 43.81 -16.29 50.95
C ASP A 131 43.63 -16.68 52.42
N GLY A 132 43.96 -15.79 53.36
CA GLY A 132 43.77 -16.03 54.80
C GLY A 132 42.35 -15.74 55.31
N ASN A 133 41.48 -15.14 54.49
CA ASN A 133 40.23 -14.51 54.91
C ASN A 133 38.96 -15.19 54.34
N ASN A 134 39.05 -16.42 53.83
CA ASN A 134 37.95 -17.20 53.23
C ASN A 134 37.24 -16.52 52.04
N ARG A 135 37.87 -15.53 51.39
CA ARG A 135 37.24 -14.77 50.29
C ARG A 135 37.76 -15.16 48.92
N LEU A 136 38.84 -15.94 48.85
CA LEU A 136 39.43 -16.41 47.59
C LEU A 136 39.68 -17.91 47.64
N TRP A 137 39.06 -18.64 46.73
CA TRP A 137 39.12 -20.10 46.66
C TRP A 137 39.52 -20.58 45.28
N GLN A 138 40.27 -21.68 45.24
CA GLN A 138 40.52 -22.48 44.06
C GLN A 138 39.60 -23.70 44.09
N VAL A 139 38.96 -23.99 42.96
CA VAL A 139 38.03 -25.11 42.82
C VAL A 139 38.45 -25.91 41.60
N ASN A 140 38.83 -27.16 41.82
CA ASN A 140 39.17 -28.07 40.73
C ASN A 140 37.88 -28.53 40.05
N LEU A 141 37.80 -28.39 38.73
CA LEU A 141 36.71 -28.89 37.91
C LEU A 141 37.27 -29.90 36.91
N ILE A 142 36.59 -31.03 36.78
CA ILE A 142 36.95 -32.07 35.82
C ILE A 142 35.84 -32.15 34.78
N LEU A 143 36.17 -31.99 33.51
CA LEU A 143 35.20 -32.14 32.44
C LEU A 143 34.62 -33.56 32.43
N THR A 144 33.30 -33.69 32.53
CA THR A 144 32.65 -35.01 32.62
C THR A 144 32.32 -35.57 31.24
N GLY A 145 32.62 -36.86 31.04
CA GLY A 145 32.24 -37.62 29.85
C GLY A 145 30.95 -38.42 30.04
N ASP A 146 30.44 -39.01 28.96
CA ASP A 146 29.17 -39.76 28.94
C ASP A 146 29.15 -40.99 29.87
N ASN A 147 30.31 -41.44 30.34
CA ASN A 147 30.45 -42.58 31.25
C ASN A 147 30.26 -42.21 32.74
N ASP A 148 30.01 -40.94 33.05
CA ASP A 148 29.80 -40.47 34.41
C ASP A 148 28.39 -40.86 34.91
N GLN A 149 28.32 -41.64 36.01
CA GLN A 149 27.05 -42.23 36.49
C GLN A 149 26.03 -41.17 36.94
N ASP A 150 26.47 -40.08 37.56
CA ASP A 150 25.57 -39.01 38.00
C ASP A 150 25.06 -38.23 36.79
N LEU A 151 25.90 -38.03 35.78
CA LEU A 151 25.50 -37.40 34.52
C LEU A 151 24.51 -38.28 33.77
N HIS A 152 24.71 -39.61 33.76
CA HIS A 152 23.78 -40.55 33.16
C HIS A 152 22.43 -40.52 33.88
N MET A 153 22.40 -40.58 35.22
CA MET A 153 21.16 -40.47 36.00
C MET A 153 20.44 -39.13 35.78
N LEU A 154 21.18 -38.02 35.76
CA LEU A 154 20.64 -36.69 35.48
C LEU A 154 20.09 -36.62 34.06
N THR A 155 20.79 -37.19 33.07
CA THR A 155 20.35 -37.24 31.67
C THR A 155 19.13 -38.13 31.51
N GLU A 156 19.01 -39.24 32.24
CA GLU A 156 17.81 -40.08 32.26
C GLU A 156 16.63 -39.40 32.96
N GLN A 157 16.87 -38.68 34.06
CA GLN A 157 15.85 -37.85 34.72
C GLN A 157 15.39 -36.71 33.81
N MET A 158 16.34 -35.94 33.24
CA MET A 158 16.05 -34.93 32.23
C MET A 158 15.36 -35.56 31.01
N ARG A 159 15.73 -36.75 30.52
CA ARG A 159 15.04 -37.40 29.40
C ARG A 159 13.62 -37.87 29.77
N LYS A 160 13.39 -38.24 31.03
CA LYS A 160 12.04 -38.53 31.58
C LYS A 160 11.22 -37.26 31.84
N GLU A 161 11.86 -36.15 32.16
CA GLU A 161 11.23 -34.82 32.35
C GLU A 161 11.03 -34.07 31.02
N ILE A 162 11.88 -34.33 30.02
CA ILE A 162 11.86 -33.86 28.63
C ILE A 162 11.16 -34.90 27.72
N HIS A 163 10.42 -35.85 28.29
CA HIS A 163 9.28 -36.43 27.57
C HIS A 163 8.53 -35.24 26.95
N PRO A 164 8.28 -35.18 25.63
CA PRO A 164 7.90 -33.95 24.96
C PRO A 164 6.72 -33.36 25.72
N ASP A 165 6.96 -32.28 26.45
CA ASP A 165 5.89 -31.55 27.06
C ASP A 165 5.15 -30.97 25.86
N LYS A 166 4.08 -31.67 25.42
CA LYS A 166 3.31 -31.34 24.23
C LYS A 166 2.88 -29.87 24.26
N LYS A 167 2.72 -29.33 25.47
CA LYS A 167 2.46 -27.91 25.75
C LYS A 167 3.58 -26.99 25.25
N GLY A 168 4.85 -27.40 25.33
CA GLY A 168 5.99 -26.62 24.83
C GLY A 168 6.03 -26.52 23.31
N TRP A 169 5.84 -27.64 22.61
CA TRP A 169 5.79 -27.69 21.14
C TRP A 169 4.54 -26.99 20.59
N ASP A 170 3.39 -27.18 21.21
CA ASP A 170 2.18 -26.45 20.85
C ASP A 170 2.32 -24.94 21.07
N ARG A 171 2.89 -24.50 22.21
CA ARG A 171 3.24 -23.08 22.44
C ARG A 171 4.20 -22.53 21.39
N LEU A 172 5.19 -23.31 20.98
CA LEU A 172 6.13 -22.93 19.93
C LEU A 172 5.40 -22.77 18.58
N GLY A 173 4.57 -23.74 18.20
CA GLY A 173 3.74 -23.68 16.99
C GLY A 173 2.86 -22.43 16.98
N HIS A 174 2.13 -22.17 18.07
CA HIS A 174 1.33 -20.97 18.25
C HIS A 174 2.15 -19.67 18.12
N LEU A 175 3.35 -19.62 18.71
CA LEU A 175 4.23 -18.45 18.60
C LEU A 175 4.71 -18.24 17.17
N LEU A 176 5.08 -19.31 16.47
CA LEU A 176 5.53 -19.24 15.07
C LEU A 176 4.42 -18.73 14.15
N ILE A 177 3.17 -19.15 14.37
CA ILE A 177 1.99 -18.61 13.67
C ILE A 177 1.85 -17.11 13.95
N LYS A 178 1.95 -16.66 15.20
CA LYS A 178 1.88 -15.24 15.56
C LYS A 178 3.00 -14.39 14.95
N LEU A 179 4.18 -14.99 14.74
CA LEU A 179 5.32 -14.34 14.10
C LEU A 179 5.28 -14.43 12.56
N GLY A 180 4.22 -15.02 11.98
CA GLY A 180 4.09 -15.22 10.53
C GLY A 180 5.05 -16.26 9.94
N GLN A 181 5.70 -17.08 10.76
CA GLN A 181 6.62 -18.13 10.32
C GLN A 181 5.87 -19.44 10.05
N PHE A 182 4.93 -19.41 9.09
CA PHE A 182 3.99 -20.52 8.86
C PHE A 182 4.66 -21.83 8.45
N ASN A 183 5.70 -21.81 7.60
CA ASN A 183 6.40 -23.04 7.18
C ASN A 183 7.04 -23.79 8.36
N LYS A 184 7.58 -23.06 9.34
CA LYS A 184 8.16 -23.68 10.54
C LYS A 184 7.08 -24.16 11.52
N ALA A 185 5.96 -23.44 11.58
CA ALA A 185 4.81 -23.88 12.36
C ALA A 185 4.22 -25.19 11.79
N GLU A 186 4.20 -25.34 10.47
CA GLU A 186 3.81 -26.58 9.78
C GLU A 186 4.67 -27.75 10.23
N GLU A 187 6.00 -27.62 10.13
CA GLU A 187 6.94 -28.67 10.58
C GLU A 187 6.69 -29.11 12.03
N VAL A 188 6.44 -28.14 12.92
CA VAL A 188 6.12 -28.42 14.34
C VAL A 188 4.82 -29.20 14.48
N TYR A 189 3.76 -28.79 13.79
CA TYR A 189 2.45 -29.42 13.92
C TYR A 189 2.35 -30.76 13.19
N ASP A 190 3.13 -30.99 12.13
CA ASP A 190 3.24 -32.30 11.49
C ASP A 190 3.91 -33.32 12.40
N ILE A 191 5.02 -32.95 13.06
CA ILE A 191 5.68 -33.79 14.07
C ILE A 191 4.70 -34.12 15.22
N LEU A 192 3.96 -33.13 15.72
CA LEU A 192 2.95 -33.34 16.75
C LEU A 192 1.83 -34.27 16.28
N LEU A 193 1.40 -34.15 15.02
CA LEU A 193 0.35 -34.98 14.45
C LEU A 193 0.77 -36.46 14.34
N GLU A 194 2.02 -36.72 13.95
CA GLU A 194 2.59 -38.07 13.87
C GLU A 194 2.76 -38.73 15.23
N GLN A 195 3.20 -37.97 16.25
CA GLN A 195 3.49 -38.49 17.58
C GLN A 195 2.24 -38.67 18.45
N THR A 196 1.16 -37.98 18.13
CA THR A 196 -0.06 -37.99 18.94
C THR A 196 -0.89 -39.23 18.65
N THR A 197 -1.22 -40.00 19.69
CA THR A 197 -2.11 -41.17 19.60
C THR A 197 -3.55 -40.88 20.00
N ILE A 198 -3.81 -39.74 20.66
CA ILE A 198 -5.13 -39.34 21.16
C ILE A 198 -5.90 -38.58 20.08
N ASP A 199 -7.07 -39.08 19.68
CA ASP A 199 -7.85 -38.51 18.58
C ASP A 199 -8.29 -37.05 18.83
N LEU A 200 -8.73 -36.71 20.03
CA LEU A 200 -9.10 -35.32 20.37
C LEU A 200 -7.94 -34.34 20.23
N GLU A 201 -6.73 -34.77 20.58
CA GLU A 201 -5.52 -33.96 20.40
C GLU A 201 -5.17 -33.82 18.91
N LYS A 202 -5.34 -34.90 18.11
CA LYS A 202 -5.20 -34.82 16.65
C LYS A 202 -6.18 -33.82 16.04
N ALA A 203 -7.41 -33.72 16.56
CA ALA A 203 -8.36 -32.73 16.10
C ALA A 203 -7.84 -31.30 16.32
N SER A 204 -7.31 -31.01 17.52
CA SER A 204 -6.69 -29.71 17.83
C SER A 204 -5.50 -29.41 16.92
N ILE A 205 -4.63 -30.40 16.67
CA ILE A 205 -3.48 -30.24 15.77
C ILE A 205 -3.93 -29.99 14.33
N ASN A 206 -4.97 -30.68 13.85
CA ASN A 206 -5.54 -30.43 12.52
C ASN A 206 -6.16 -29.02 12.44
N HIS A 207 -6.78 -28.52 13.50
CA HIS A 207 -7.24 -27.12 13.55
C HIS A 207 -6.06 -26.14 13.39
N MET A 208 -4.97 -26.37 14.12
CA MET A 208 -3.76 -25.55 14.03
C MET A 208 -3.12 -25.59 12.64
N LEU A 209 -3.02 -26.77 12.01
CA LEU A 209 -2.56 -26.90 10.62
C LEU A 209 -3.48 -26.16 9.63
N GLY A 210 -4.79 -26.15 9.89
CA GLY A 210 -5.74 -25.31 9.15
C GLY A 210 -5.42 -23.81 9.24
N MET A 211 -5.02 -23.33 10.42
CA MET A 211 -4.57 -21.94 10.60
C MET A 211 -3.25 -21.66 9.88
N VAL A 212 -2.29 -22.59 9.96
CA VAL A 212 -1.00 -22.48 9.27
C VAL A 212 -1.19 -22.37 7.75
N LYS A 213 -1.97 -23.28 7.16
CA LYS A 213 -2.28 -23.29 5.72
C LYS A 213 -3.03 -22.04 5.28
N HIS A 214 -3.94 -21.54 6.12
CA HIS A 214 -4.60 -20.26 5.86
C HIS A 214 -3.57 -19.12 5.81
N GLY A 215 -2.62 -19.08 6.76
CA GLY A 215 -1.53 -18.09 6.77
C GLY A 215 -0.60 -18.15 5.55
N GLN A 216 -0.35 -19.35 5.01
CA GLN A 216 0.42 -19.57 3.78
C GLN A 216 -0.33 -19.14 2.50
N GLY A 217 -1.65 -18.92 2.58
CA GLY A 217 -2.50 -18.68 1.41
C GLY A 217 -2.97 -19.97 0.71
N GLU A 218 -2.69 -21.14 1.28
CA GLU A 218 -3.13 -22.46 0.80
C GLU A 218 -4.57 -22.75 1.27
N TYR A 219 -5.53 -21.98 0.76
CA TYR A 219 -6.91 -21.97 1.26
C TYR A 219 -7.65 -23.31 1.14
N LYS A 220 -7.37 -24.10 0.10
CA LYS A 220 -8.01 -25.43 -0.10
C LYS A 220 -7.54 -26.42 0.97
N ASP A 221 -6.27 -26.42 1.29
CA ASP A 221 -5.68 -27.30 2.30
C ASP A 221 -6.12 -26.85 3.70
N ALA A 222 -6.18 -25.54 3.95
CA ALA A 222 -6.73 -25.00 5.19
C ALA A 222 -8.16 -25.53 5.47
N ILE A 223 -9.06 -25.45 4.48
CA ILE A 223 -10.43 -26.00 4.60
C ILE A 223 -10.38 -27.51 4.85
N THR A 224 -9.48 -28.23 4.19
CA THR A 224 -9.33 -29.68 4.36
C THR A 224 -8.94 -30.04 5.78
N TYR A 225 -7.95 -29.37 6.36
CA TYR A 225 -7.51 -29.59 7.74
C TYR A 225 -8.58 -29.21 8.77
N TYR A 226 -9.28 -28.09 8.60
CA TYR A 226 -10.42 -27.75 9.49
C TYR A 226 -11.54 -28.79 9.42
N LYS A 227 -11.87 -29.29 8.21
CA LYS A 227 -12.86 -30.37 8.04
C LYS A 227 -12.41 -31.69 8.68
N ARG A 228 -11.10 -32.00 8.66
CA ARG A 228 -10.54 -33.16 9.38
C ARG A 228 -10.71 -33.01 10.89
N SER A 229 -10.41 -31.84 11.45
CA SER A 229 -10.67 -31.53 12.87
C SER A 229 -12.14 -31.77 13.24
N ILE A 230 -13.07 -31.18 12.49
CA ILE A 230 -14.53 -31.33 12.73
C ILE A 230 -14.95 -32.80 12.67
N LYS A 231 -14.51 -33.56 11.67
CA LYS A 231 -14.86 -34.98 11.50
C LYS A 231 -14.37 -35.87 12.67
N ILE A 232 -13.24 -35.51 13.29
CA ILE A 232 -12.74 -36.22 14.47
C ILE A 232 -13.57 -35.84 15.70
N GLU A 233 -13.84 -34.54 15.87
CA GLU A 233 -14.66 -34.01 16.97
C GLU A 233 -16.10 -34.56 16.95
N GLU A 234 -16.72 -34.69 15.78
CA GLU A 234 -18.08 -35.25 15.60
C GLU A 234 -18.23 -36.66 16.16
N LYS A 235 -17.16 -37.45 16.19
CA LYS A 235 -17.18 -38.82 16.72
C LYS A 235 -17.06 -38.89 18.24
N MET A 236 -16.50 -37.84 18.85
CA MET A 236 -15.98 -37.90 20.23
C MET A 236 -16.67 -36.90 21.17
N LEU A 237 -17.31 -35.86 20.62
CA LEU A 237 -17.85 -34.75 21.39
C LEU A 237 -19.33 -34.54 21.08
N SER A 238 -20.05 -33.95 22.05
CA SER A 238 -21.44 -33.53 21.82
C SER A 238 -21.51 -32.45 20.72
N PRO A 239 -22.55 -32.40 19.87
CA PRO A 239 -22.67 -31.42 18.79
C PRO A 239 -22.64 -29.94 19.22
N THR A 240 -22.77 -29.66 20.52
CA THR A 240 -22.70 -28.32 21.11
C THR A 240 -21.32 -27.97 21.68
N HIS A 241 -20.30 -28.80 21.45
CA HIS A 241 -18.97 -28.58 22.02
C HIS A 241 -18.26 -27.36 21.39
N ALA A 242 -17.57 -26.57 22.20
CA ALA A 242 -16.93 -25.31 21.78
C ALA A 242 -15.86 -25.47 20.68
N ASN A 243 -15.21 -26.64 20.57
CA ASN A 243 -14.17 -26.89 19.57
C ASN A 243 -14.69 -26.76 18.12
N PHE A 244 -15.94 -27.17 17.85
CA PHE A 244 -16.57 -27.02 16.54
C PHE A 244 -16.61 -25.55 16.09
N VAL A 245 -16.80 -24.64 17.04
CA VAL A 245 -16.90 -23.19 16.79
C VAL A 245 -15.60 -22.65 16.22
N ALA A 246 -14.45 -23.08 16.73
CA ALA A 246 -13.15 -22.63 16.25
C ALA A 246 -12.92 -23.07 14.80
N SER A 247 -13.15 -24.34 14.48
CA SER A 247 -12.95 -24.87 13.13
C SER A 247 -13.97 -24.34 12.11
N TYR A 248 -15.25 -24.19 12.48
CA TYR A 248 -16.23 -23.54 11.60
C TYR A 248 -15.91 -22.07 11.35
N ASN A 249 -15.46 -21.32 12.36
CA ASN A 249 -15.00 -19.95 12.15
C ASN A 249 -13.75 -19.89 11.27
N GLY A 250 -12.79 -20.80 11.44
CA GLY A 250 -11.63 -20.92 10.58
C GLY A 250 -12.01 -21.09 9.11
N ILE A 251 -12.96 -21.99 8.81
CA ILE A 251 -13.50 -22.19 7.46
C ILE A 251 -14.21 -20.92 6.95
N GLY A 252 -15.05 -20.30 7.79
CA GLY A 252 -15.76 -19.06 7.43
C GLY A 252 -14.81 -17.92 7.06
N LEU A 253 -13.72 -17.74 7.83
CA LEU A 253 -12.68 -16.76 7.55
C LEU A 253 -11.96 -17.02 6.22
N VAL A 254 -11.67 -18.29 5.91
CA VAL A 254 -11.05 -18.67 4.62
C VAL A 254 -12.00 -18.34 3.46
N TYR A 255 -13.28 -18.69 3.54
CA TYR A 255 -14.27 -18.33 2.50
C TYR A 255 -14.42 -16.82 2.35
N ALA A 256 -14.44 -16.07 3.46
CA ALA A 256 -14.48 -14.61 3.46
C ALA A 256 -13.20 -13.95 2.89
N LYS A 257 -12.08 -14.68 2.84
CA LYS A 257 -10.82 -14.21 2.26
C LYS A 257 -10.75 -14.46 0.75
N ILE A 258 -11.30 -15.57 0.26
CA ILE A 258 -11.37 -15.88 -1.18
C ILE A 258 -12.55 -15.21 -1.90
N GLY A 259 -13.43 -14.52 -1.16
CA GLY A 259 -14.56 -13.74 -1.71
C GLY A 259 -15.87 -14.51 -1.85
N ASP A 260 -15.96 -15.74 -1.33
CA ASP A 260 -17.18 -16.53 -1.31
C ASP A 260 -17.96 -16.25 -0.02
N TYR A 261 -18.69 -15.14 -0.04
CA TYR A 261 -19.38 -14.63 1.14
C TYR A 261 -20.56 -15.50 1.57
N SER A 262 -21.22 -16.20 0.63
CA SER A 262 -22.34 -17.10 0.92
C SER A 262 -21.90 -18.27 1.80
N ASN A 263 -20.79 -18.93 1.44
CA ASN A 263 -20.23 -19.98 2.27
C ASN A 263 -19.69 -19.43 3.60
N ALA A 264 -19.06 -18.26 3.60
CA ALA A 264 -18.58 -17.63 4.83
C ALA A 264 -19.71 -17.38 5.84
N LEU A 265 -20.84 -16.82 5.39
CA LEU A 265 -22.03 -16.60 6.21
C LEU A 265 -22.57 -17.92 6.76
N SER A 266 -22.73 -18.94 5.91
CA SER A 266 -23.23 -20.26 6.33
C SER A 266 -22.38 -20.87 7.45
N TYR A 267 -21.05 -20.82 7.33
CA TYR A 267 -20.15 -21.38 8.34
C TYR A 267 -20.10 -20.55 9.63
N HIS A 268 -20.15 -19.22 9.56
CA HIS A 268 -20.23 -18.38 10.76
C HIS A 268 -21.59 -18.50 11.46
N GLN A 269 -22.69 -18.69 10.72
CA GLN A 269 -24.02 -18.97 11.29
C GLN A 269 -24.03 -20.30 12.05
N LYS A 270 -23.44 -21.37 11.49
CA LYS A 270 -23.28 -22.64 12.21
C LYS A 270 -22.50 -22.47 13.52
N ALA A 271 -21.40 -21.71 13.49
CA ALA A 271 -20.62 -21.40 14.68
C ALA A 271 -21.43 -20.61 15.73
N LEU A 272 -22.28 -19.67 15.29
CA LEU A 272 -23.17 -18.90 16.14
C LEU A 272 -24.24 -19.80 16.79
N GLU A 273 -24.90 -20.67 16.02
CA GLU A 273 -25.94 -21.60 16.53
C GLU A 273 -25.40 -22.53 17.61
N ILE A 274 -24.17 -23.04 17.44
CA ILE A 274 -23.50 -23.89 18.43
C ILE A 274 -23.26 -23.10 19.72
N ASN A 275 -22.68 -21.90 19.63
CA ASN A 275 -22.45 -21.04 20.80
C ASN A 275 -23.75 -20.67 21.52
N GLN A 276 -24.84 -20.38 20.79
CA GLN A 276 -26.14 -20.05 21.38
C GLN A 276 -26.75 -21.20 22.17
N LYS A 277 -26.53 -22.45 21.73
CA LYS A 277 -26.99 -23.64 22.46
C LYS A 277 -26.11 -23.97 23.67
N ALA A 278 -24.82 -23.66 23.59
CA ALA A 278 -23.82 -24.03 24.59
C ALA A 278 -23.62 -23.00 25.70
N LEU A 279 -23.88 -21.71 25.44
CA LEU A 279 -23.48 -20.60 26.30
C LEU A 279 -24.68 -19.71 26.69
N PRO A 280 -24.66 -19.10 27.90
CA PRO A 280 -25.65 -18.09 28.27
C PRO A 280 -25.64 -16.88 27.31
N PRO A 281 -26.77 -16.18 27.11
CA PRO A 281 -26.89 -15.08 26.15
C PRO A 281 -25.92 -13.91 26.33
N SER A 282 -25.39 -13.72 27.54
CA SER A 282 -24.42 -12.64 27.87
C SER A 282 -22.97 -13.11 27.87
N HIS A 283 -22.66 -14.31 27.38
CA HIS A 283 -21.28 -14.82 27.35
C HIS A 283 -20.46 -14.14 26.25
N SER A 284 -19.27 -13.62 26.57
CA SER A 284 -18.42 -12.84 25.64
C SER A 284 -18.11 -13.58 24.32
N HIS A 285 -17.93 -14.90 24.36
CA HIS A 285 -17.69 -15.73 23.17
C HIS A 285 -18.81 -15.69 22.12
N LEU A 286 -20.03 -15.23 22.47
CA LEU A 286 -21.10 -15.01 21.49
C LEU A 286 -20.80 -13.80 20.59
N ALA A 287 -20.01 -12.82 21.03
CA ALA A 287 -19.72 -11.61 20.27
C ALA A 287 -18.87 -11.89 19.01
N MET A 288 -17.95 -12.86 19.06
CA MET A 288 -17.04 -13.16 17.94
C MET A 288 -17.78 -13.61 16.66
N PRO A 289 -18.70 -14.59 16.68
CA PRO A 289 -19.50 -14.93 15.50
C PRO A 289 -20.31 -13.75 14.93
N TYR A 290 -20.92 -12.92 15.78
CA TYR A 290 -21.62 -11.70 15.33
C TYR A 290 -20.65 -10.74 14.64
N ASN A 291 -19.46 -10.51 15.20
CA ASN A 291 -18.42 -9.69 14.56
C ASN A 291 -17.97 -10.25 13.20
N ASN A 292 -17.78 -11.57 13.10
CA ASN A 292 -17.37 -12.20 11.84
C ASN A 292 -18.46 -12.08 10.76
N ILE A 293 -19.73 -12.27 11.12
CA ILE A 293 -20.87 -12.07 10.21
C ILE A 293 -20.96 -10.60 9.79
N GLY A 294 -20.83 -9.66 10.73
CA GLY A 294 -20.77 -8.23 10.43
C GLY A 294 -19.64 -7.86 9.48
N MET A 295 -18.45 -8.47 9.63
CA MET A 295 -17.32 -8.31 8.71
C MET A 295 -17.64 -8.80 7.31
N VAL A 296 -18.34 -9.93 7.17
CA VAL A 296 -18.73 -10.45 5.86
C VAL A 296 -19.71 -9.49 5.17
N TYR A 297 -20.75 -9.02 5.85
CA TYR A 297 -21.67 -8.01 5.30
C TYR A 297 -20.96 -6.69 4.95
N HIS A 298 -20.04 -6.24 5.79
CA HIS A 298 -19.22 -5.05 5.50
C HIS A 298 -18.39 -5.23 4.23
N LYS A 299 -17.78 -6.40 4.01
CA LYS A 299 -17.04 -6.71 2.77
C LYS A 299 -17.94 -6.82 1.54
N MET A 300 -19.20 -7.20 1.71
CA MET A 300 -20.21 -7.20 0.64
C MET A 300 -20.72 -5.81 0.29
N GLY A 301 -20.47 -4.79 1.13
CA GLY A 301 -21.02 -3.44 0.98
C GLY A 301 -22.42 -3.26 1.60
N ASP A 302 -22.96 -4.28 2.26
CA ASP A 302 -24.22 -4.20 2.99
C ASP A 302 -23.98 -3.66 4.41
N TYR A 303 -23.86 -2.33 4.48
CA TYR A 303 -23.51 -1.63 5.72
C TYR A 303 -24.61 -1.67 6.78
N SER A 304 -25.88 -1.76 6.36
CA SER A 304 -27.03 -1.84 7.27
C SER A 304 -26.99 -3.14 8.09
N ASN A 305 -26.79 -4.28 7.42
CA ASN A 305 -26.63 -5.55 8.12
C ASN A 305 -25.33 -5.57 8.93
N ALA A 306 -24.21 -5.07 8.38
CA ALA A 306 -22.95 -4.98 9.12
C ALA A 306 -23.10 -4.24 10.46
N LEU A 307 -23.76 -3.07 10.47
CA LEU A 307 -24.05 -2.31 11.69
C LEU A 307 -24.88 -3.11 12.68
N SER A 308 -25.96 -3.75 12.23
CA SER A 308 -26.83 -4.56 13.10
C SER A 308 -26.05 -5.68 13.81
N TYR A 309 -25.21 -6.41 13.08
CA TYR A 309 -24.40 -7.49 13.64
C TYR A 309 -23.28 -6.97 14.56
N TYR A 310 -22.59 -5.88 14.19
CA TYR A 310 -21.57 -5.27 15.06
C TYR A 310 -22.16 -4.65 16.34
N GLN A 311 -23.35 -4.06 16.28
CA GLN A 311 -24.05 -3.55 17.45
C GLN A 311 -24.43 -4.67 18.43
N LYS A 312 -24.92 -5.80 17.92
CA LYS A 312 -25.17 -6.98 18.76
C LYS A 312 -23.91 -7.50 19.44
N ALA A 313 -22.79 -7.57 18.72
CA ALA A 313 -21.51 -7.96 19.29
C ALA A 313 -21.05 -6.99 20.39
N LEU A 314 -21.21 -5.67 20.17
CA LEU A 314 -20.91 -4.64 21.15
C LEU A 314 -21.78 -4.78 22.41
N GLU A 315 -23.09 -4.99 22.27
CA GLU A 315 -24.01 -5.15 23.41
C GLU A 315 -23.62 -6.34 24.30
N ILE A 316 -23.26 -7.47 23.69
CA ILE A 316 -22.77 -8.66 24.40
C ILE A 316 -21.48 -8.33 25.15
N ASN A 317 -20.51 -7.71 24.48
CA ASN A 317 -19.23 -7.34 25.09
C ASN A 317 -19.40 -6.33 26.22
N GLN A 318 -20.32 -5.37 26.12
CA GLN A 318 -20.61 -4.39 27.17
C GLN A 318 -21.17 -5.04 28.43
N LYS A 319 -21.98 -6.10 28.28
CA LYS A 319 -22.51 -6.87 29.41
C LYS A 319 -21.49 -7.83 30.02
N ALA A 320 -20.58 -8.35 29.19
CA ALA A 320 -19.66 -9.42 29.57
C ALA A 320 -18.29 -8.95 30.08
N LEU A 321 -17.81 -7.78 29.67
CA LEU A 321 -16.43 -7.33 29.86
C LEU A 321 -16.33 -6.03 30.67
N PRO A 322 -15.22 -5.81 31.41
CA PRO A 322 -14.94 -4.52 32.05
C PRO A 322 -14.90 -3.37 31.02
N SER A 323 -15.26 -2.16 31.44
CA SER A 323 -15.40 -0.99 30.54
C SER A 323 -14.10 -0.56 29.83
N ASN A 324 -12.94 -1.01 30.31
CA ASN A 324 -11.62 -0.75 29.71
C ASN A 324 -11.07 -1.95 28.91
N HIS A 325 -11.87 -2.97 28.64
CA HIS A 325 -11.39 -4.14 27.91
C HIS A 325 -11.13 -3.83 26.42
N PRO A 326 -9.97 -4.19 25.84
CA PRO A 326 -9.63 -3.91 24.44
C PRO A 326 -10.68 -4.36 23.41
N ASP A 327 -11.38 -5.48 23.65
CA ASP A 327 -12.45 -5.97 22.75
C ASP A 327 -13.63 -4.98 22.58
N LEU A 328 -13.89 -4.15 23.59
CA LEU A 328 -14.87 -3.06 23.46
C LEU A 328 -14.38 -2.00 22.47
N ALA A 329 -13.09 -1.66 22.52
CA ALA A 329 -12.49 -0.71 21.60
C ALA A 329 -12.49 -1.25 20.15
N THR A 330 -12.22 -2.54 19.97
CA THR A 330 -12.34 -3.21 18.65
C THR A 330 -13.78 -3.13 18.14
N SER A 331 -14.77 -3.38 19.00
CA SER A 331 -16.18 -3.33 18.64
C SER A 331 -16.62 -1.91 18.22
N TYR A 332 -16.20 -0.89 18.96
CA TYR A 332 -16.45 0.51 18.58
C TYR A 332 -15.74 0.90 17.28
N SER A 333 -14.50 0.46 17.07
CA SER A 333 -13.74 0.73 15.85
C SER A 333 -14.38 0.12 14.61
N ASN A 334 -14.92 -1.11 14.73
CA ASN A 334 -15.65 -1.76 13.63
C ASN A 334 -16.91 -0.97 13.23
N ILE A 335 -17.68 -0.47 14.21
CA ILE A 335 -18.85 0.37 13.95
C ILE A 335 -18.43 1.70 13.33
N GLY A 336 -17.37 2.34 13.84
CA GLY A 336 -16.80 3.56 13.27
C GLY A 336 -16.37 3.39 11.82
N MET A 337 -15.77 2.24 11.47
CA MET A 337 -15.40 1.88 10.10
C MET A 337 -16.61 1.77 9.18
N VAL A 338 -17.72 1.19 9.64
CA VAL A 338 -18.93 1.13 8.81
C VAL A 338 -19.50 2.52 8.55
N TYR A 339 -19.62 3.38 9.58
CA TYR A 339 -20.06 4.76 9.40
C TYR A 339 -19.14 5.56 8.47
N HIS A 340 -17.82 5.36 8.58
CA HIS A 340 -16.84 5.97 7.68
C HIS A 340 -17.08 5.55 6.23
N LYS A 341 -17.40 4.27 5.98
CA LYS A 341 -17.71 3.77 4.62
C LYS A 341 -19.05 4.25 4.08
N MET A 342 -20.02 4.51 4.96
CA MET A 342 -21.30 5.13 4.61
C MET A 342 -21.19 6.64 4.36
N GLY A 343 -20.05 7.27 4.68
CA GLY A 343 -19.87 8.73 4.57
C GLY A 343 -20.38 9.54 5.76
N ASP A 344 -20.79 8.89 6.85
CA ASP A 344 -21.20 9.55 8.10
C ASP A 344 -19.98 9.69 9.03
N TYR A 345 -19.13 10.67 8.69
CA TYR A 345 -17.86 10.88 9.38
C TYR A 345 -18.02 11.39 10.82
N SER A 346 -19.13 12.05 11.14
CA SER A 346 -19.44 12.53 12.49
C SER A 346 -19.66 11.37 13.45
N ASN A 347 -20.49 10.39 13.05
CA ASN A 347 -20.67 9.18 13.84
C ASN A 347 -19.38 8.34 13.85
N ALA A 348 -18.69 8.21 12.72
CA ALA A 348 -17.40 7.51 12.67
C ALA A 348 -16.39 8.06 13.68
N LEU A 349 -16.21 9.39 13.70
CA LEU A 349 -15.32 10.09 14.64
C LEU A 349 -15.71 9.82 16.09
N SER A 350 -17.00 9.91 16.43
CA SER A 350 -17.49 9.63 17.79
C SER A 350 -17.16 8.19 18.24
N TYR A 351 -17.35 7.21 17.35
CA TYR A 351 -17.06 5.82 17.65
C TYR A 351 -15.55 5.54 17.75
N TYR A 352 -14.73 6.16 16.89
CA TYR A 352 -13.27 6.04 17.00
C TYR A 352 -12.71 6.69 18.26
N GLN A 353 -13.25 7.82 18.70
CA GLN A 353 -12.87 8.46 19.97
C GLN A 353 -13.14 7.54 21.17
N LYS A 354 -14.31 6.89 21.20
CA LYS A 354 -14.63 5.89 22.25
C LYS A 354 -13.66 4.72 22.25
N ALA A 355 -13.24 4.24 21.07
CA ALA A 355 -12.24 3.18 20.97
C ALA A 355 -10.87 3.63 21.50
N LEU A 356 -10.43 4.84 21.12
CA LEU A 356 -9.14 5.39 21.56
C LEU A 356 -9.08 5.56 23.09
N GLU A 357 -10.14 6.09 23.72
CA GLU A 357 -10.19 6.27 25.17
C GLU A 357 -9.97 4.95 25.94
N ILE A 358 -10.52 3.84 25.41
CA ILE A 358 -10.35 2.51 25.99
C ILE A 358 -8.91 2.03 25.76
N TYR A 359 -8.39 2.11 24.53
CA TYR A 359 -7.03 1.68 24.23
C TYR A 359 -5.97 2.45 25.02
N GLN A 360 -6.15 3.75 25.24
CA GLN A 360 -5.23 4.58 26.05
C GLN A 360 -5.16 4.13 27.51
N LYS A 361 -6.26 3.62 28.06
CA LYS A 361 -6.32 3.10 29.44
C LYS A 361 -5.82 1.66 29.53
N ALA A 362 -5.98 0.88 28.47
CA ALA A 362 -5.74 -0.56 28.49
C ALA A 362 -4.34 -0.98 28.00
N LEU A 363 -3.69 -0.18 27.16
CA LEU A 363 -2.48 -0.56 26.43
C LEU A 363 -1.28 0.35 26.75
N PRO A 364 -0.03 -0.16 26.69
CA PRO A 364 1.17 0.67 26.76
C PRO A 364 1.21 1.70 25.64
N SER A 365 1.86 2.84 25.88
CA SER A 365 1.90 3.98 24.94
C SER A 365 2.50 3.66 23.57
N ASN A 366 3.28 2.59 23.43
CA ASN A 366 3.90 2.14 22.19
C ASN A 366 3.14 1.01 21.48
N HIS A 367 1.91 0.68 21.92
CA HIS A 367 1.13 -0.40 21.31
C HIS A 367 0.63 -0.03 19.90
N PRO A 368 0.77 -0.89 18.88
CA PRO A 368 0.35 -0.59 17.50
C PRO A 368 -1.13 -0.19 17.34
N ASP A 369 -2.03 -0.73 18.16
CA ASP A 369 -3.46 -0.42 18.12
C ASP A 369 -3.76 1.06 18.45
N LEU A 370 -2.92 1.71 19.25
CA LEU A 370 -3.02 3.16 19.51
C LEU A 370 -2.71 3.95 18.25
N ALA A 371 -1.66 3.59 17.51
CA ALA A 371 -1.31 4.24 16.24
C ALA A 371 -2.44 4.10 15.21
N THR A 372 -3.04 2.91 15.11
CA THR A 372 -4.19 2.66 14.23
C THR A 372 -5.40 3.53 14.62
N SER A 373 -5.65 3.66 15.92
CA SER A 373 -6.77 4.47 16.44
C SER A 373 -6.57 5.96 16.19
N TYR A 374 -5.37 6.49 16.38
CA TYR A 374 -5.05 7.88 16.06
C TYR A 374 -5.22 8.18 14.57
N ASN A 375 -4.75 7.30 13.69
CA ASN A 375 -4.93 7.45 12.25
C ASN A 375 -6.41 7.48 11.84
N ASN A 376 -7.23 6.59 12.41
CA ASN A 376 -8.67 6.57 12.12
C ASN A 376 -9.39 7.86 12.57
N ILE A 377 -9.00 8.42 13.71
CA ILE A 377 -9.52 9.69 14.23
C ILE A 377 -9.06 10.87 13.37
N GLU A 378 -7.79 10.90 12.97
CA GLU A 378 -7.24 11.98 12.14
C GLU A 378 -7.97 12.04 10.80
N VAL A 379 -8.13 10.90 10.12
CA VAL A 379 -8.83 10.83 8.84
C VAL A 379 -10.30 11.25 8.98
N ALA A 380 -11.03 10.70 9.96
CA ALA A 380 -12.43 11.08 10.18
C ALA A 380 -12.56 12.55 10.61
N GLY A 381 -11.63 13.05 11.45
CA GLY A 381 -11.61 14.41 11.98
C GLY A 381 -11.29 15.47 10.93
N GLN A 382 -10.34 15.20 10.02
CA GLN A 382 -10.06 16.08 8.87
C GLN A 382 -11.28 16.20 7.95
N ILE A 383 -11.99 15.09 7.71
CA ILE A 383 -13.21 15.10 6.89
C ILE A 383 -14.36 15.80 7.61
N VAL A 384 -14.50 15.62 8.94
CA VAL A 384 -15.48 16.38 9.74
C VAL A 384 -15.14 17.87 9.77
N LEU A 385 -13.87 18.29 9.90
CA LEU A 385 -13.46 19.71 9.84
C LEU A 385 -13.70 20.31 8.45
N TYR A 386 -13.43 19.55 7.39
CA TYR A 386 -13.76 19.89 6.01
C TYR A 386 -15.28 20.05 5.83
N ASN A 387 -16.07 19.13 6.39
CA ASN A 387 -17.54 19.15 6.36
C ASN A 387 -18.14 20.20 7.32
N CYS A 388 -17.48 20.57 8.42
CA CYS A 388 -17.88 21.67 9.31
C CYS A 388 -17.65 23.03 8.64
N HIS A 389 -16.66 23.13 7.75
CA HIS A 389 -16.55 24.26 6.82
C HIS A 389 -17.62 24.23 5.70
N HIS A 390 -18.27 23.09 5.44
CA HIS A 390 -19.14 22.84 4.28
C HIS A 390 -20.50 22.15 4.62
N GLY A 391 -21.08 22.33 5.81
CA GLY A 391 -22.22 21.53 6.28
C GLY A 391 -23.29 22.28 7.10
N LYS A 392 -24.36 22.69 6.40
CA LYS A 392 -25.69 23.18 6.86
C LYS A 392 -25.75 24.38 7.84
N PRO A 393 -25.47 25.60 7.35
CA PRO A 393 -25.76 26.83 8.09
C PRO A 393 -27.26 27.14 8.12
N SER A 394 -27.71 27.73 9.23
CA SER A 394 -29.01 28.39 9.36
C SER A 394 -29.08 29.63 8.45
N ILE A 395 -30.30 30.08 8.10
CA ILE A 395 -30.52 31.23 7.20
C ILE A 395 -29.81 32.50 7.70
N GLN A 396 -29.63 32.63 9.01
CA GLN A 396 -28.96 33.77 9.62
C GLN A 396 -27.43 33.70 9.45
N GLU A 397 -26.84 32.51 9.54
CA GLU A 397 -25.42 32.27 9.26
C GLU A 397 -25.10 32.42 7.77
N ILE A 398 -26.04 32.08 6.87
CA ILE A 398 -25.88 32.31 5.42
C ILE A 398 -25.80 33.82 5.12
N LYS A 399 -26.61 34.65 5.78
CA LYS A 399 -26.61 36.12 5.60
C LYS A 399 -25.30 36.77 6.06
N GLU A 400 -24.74 36.34 7.19
CA GLU A 400 -23.47 36.88 7.69
C GLU A 400 -22.28 36.45 6.81
N LYS A 401 -22.29 35.23 6.29
CA LYS A 401 -21.21 34.68 5.47
C LYS A 401 -21.15 35.27 4.06
N ILE A 402 -22.30 35.54 3.43
CA ILE A 402 -22.37 36.23 2.13
C ILE A 402 -21.82 37.67 2.22
N ASN A 403 -22.12 38.37 3.32
CA ASN A 403 -21.64 39.73 3.54
C ASN A 403 -20.14 39.79 3.86
N ASN A 404 -19.61 38.79 4.56
CA ASN A 404 -18.18 38.74 4.93
C ASN A 404 -17.27 38.19 3.82
N ASP A 405 -17.69 37.13 3.13
CA ASP A 405 -16.78 36.35 2.27
C ASP A 405 -16.91 36.64 0.76
N LYS A 406 -17.98 37.33 0.31
CA LYS A 406 -18.22 37.72 -1.11
C LYS A 406 -17.90 36.61 -2.15
N PRO A 407 -18.61 35.47 -2.14
CA PRO A 407 -18.28 34.32 -2.98
C PRO A 407 -18.62 34.53 -4.47
N ASP A 408 -17.81 33.91 -5.35
CA ASP A 408 -17.88 34.06 -6.82
C ASP A 408 -19.05 33.33 -7.52
N ARG A 409 -19.80 32.43 -6.83
CA ARG A 409 -20.92 31.62 -7.38
C ARG A 409 -21.95 31.26 -6.31
N ILE A 410 -23.24 31.20 -6.67
CA ILE A 410 -24.35 30.79 -5.78
C ILE A 410 -25.25 29.76 -6.48
N ILE A 411 -25.49 28.61 -5.83
CA ILE A 411 -26.39 27.53 -6.33
C ILE A 411 -27.50 27.30 -5.29
N ILE A 412 -28.78 27.36 -5.73
CA ILE A 412 -29.96 27.18 -4.87
C ILE A 412 -30.84 26.06 -5.45
N ILE A 413 -31.16 25.06 -4.63
CA ILE A 413 -32.01 23.90 -5.00
C ILE A 413 -33.29 23.92 -4.16
N ILE A 414 -34.46 23.88 -4.78
CA ILE A 414 -35.77 23.99 -4.11
C ILE A 414 -36.62 22.72 -4.37
N ASN A 415 -37.28 22.19 -3.33
CA ASN A 415 -38.18 21.03 -3.40
C ASN A 415 -39.62 21.42 -2.99
N GLU A 416 -40.62 20.78 -3.59
CA GLU A 416 -42.06 21.11 -3.59
C GLU A 416 -42.68 21.25 -2.19
N LYS A 417 -42.17 20.51 -1.20
CA LYS A 417 -42.67 20.52 0.20
C LYS A 417 -42.47 21.85 0.97
N ASN A 418 -41.66 22.79 0.48
CA ASN A 418 -41.36 24.07 1.15
C ASN A 418 -41.75 25.32 0.36
N SER A 419 -42.54 25.16 -0.71
CA SER A 419 -42.90 26.25 -1.63
C SER A 419 -43.72 27.37 -0.97
N SER A 420 -44.68 27.04 -0.11
CA SER A 420 -45.57 28.05 0.51
C SER A 420 -44.87 29.00 1.49
N LYS A 421 -44.02 28.47 2.39
CA LYS A 421 -43.25 29.29 3.35
C LYS A 421 -42.21 30.19 2.67
N LEU A 422 -41.69 29.76 1.52
CA LEU A 422 -40.75 30.54 0.73
C LEU A 422 -41.46 31.63 -0.08
N ILE A 423 -42.68 31.38 -0.57
CA ILE A 423 -43.52 32.37 -1.27
C ILE A 423 -43.85 33.54 -0.35
N ASP A 424 -44.16 33.30 0.93
CA ASP A 424 -44.38 34.36 1.91
C ASP A 424 -43.08 35.16 2.17
N THR A 425 -41.93 34.49 2.23
CA THR A 425 -40.62 35.11 2.49
C THR A 425 -40.07 35.91 1.30
N ILE A 426 -40.37 35.48 0.07
CA ILE A 426 -39.97 36.15 -1.19
C ILE A 426 -40.83 37.40 -1.41
N ASN A 427 -42.11 37.36 -1.05
CA ASN A 427 -43.01 38.50 -1.19
C ASN A 427 -42.75 39.61 -0.14
N ASP A 428 -42.28 39.27 1.06
CA ASP A 428 -42.10 40.24 2.16
C ASP A 428 -40.75 41.02 2.17
N HIS A 429 -39.76 40.64 1.36
CA HIS A 429 -38.39 41.19 1.47
C HIS A 429 -37.86 41.92 0.23
N LEU A 430 -38.75 42.31 -0.69
CA LEU A 430 -38.45 43.09 -1.89
C LEU A 430 -38.31 44.62 -1.65
N LEU A 431 -38.05 45.05 -0.42
CA LEU A 431 -37.91 46.47 -0.07
C LEU A 431 -36.67 46.70 0.82
N ILE A 432 -35.58 47.17 0.20
CA ILE A 432 -34.78 48.39 0.55
C ILE A 432 -33.26 48.24 0.23
N PRO A 433 -32.59 49.32 -0.23
CA PRO A 433 -31.49 49.34 -1.20
C PRO A 433 -30.14 49.91 -0.67
N LEU A 434 -29.08 49.78 -1.51
CA LEU A 434 -27.86 50.62 -1.66
C LEU A 434 -27.04 51.05 -0.41
N TYR A 435 -25.71 50.83 -0.42
CA TYR A 435 -24.65 51.88 -0.48
C TYR A 435 -23.23 51.29 -0.33
N VAL A 436 -22.25 51.97 -0.95
CA VAL A 436 -20.78 51.71 -1.02
C VAL A 436 -20.35 50.81 -2.20
N ALA A 437 -19.66 51.25 -3.24
CA ALA A 437 -19.21 52.57 -3.68
C ALA A 437 -18.82 52.44 -5.17
N GLN A 438 -19.08 53.48 -5.96
CA GLN A 438 -18.40 53.70 -7.23
C GLN A 438 -16.89 53.88 -6.98
N ALA A 439 -16.09 53.23 -7.85
CA ALA A 439 -14.76 53.64 -8.31
C ALA A 439 -13.60 53.39 -7.30
N THR A 440 -12.50 52.69 -7.59
CA THR A 440 -11.80 52.22 -8.81
C THR A 440 -10.77 51.17 -8.34
N THR A 441 -10.39 50.07 -9.00
CA THR A 441 -10.15 49.80 -10.42
C THR A 441 -10.32 48.30 -10.71
N THR A 442 -11.13 48.01 -11.74
CA THR A 442 -10.97 46.97 -12.78
C THR A 442 -10.65 45.51 -12.39
N SER A 443 -11.69 44.67 -12.36
CA SER A 443 -11.94 43.55 -13.28
C SER A 443 -12.57 42.35 -12.56
N TYR A 444 -13.89 42.37 -12.36
CA TYR A 444 -14.62 41.15 -11.97
C TYR A 444 -15.87 40.99 -12.83
N SER A 445 -15.96 39.82 -13.47
CA SER A 445 -17.09 39.33 -14.25
C SER A 445 -18.35 39.16 -13.39
N PRO A 446 -19.56 39.17 -13.96
CA PRO A 446 -20.78 38.99 -13.18
C PRO A 446 -20.92 37.53 -12.72
N ILE A 447 -21.42 37.33 -11.50
CA ILE A 447 -21.57 36.02 -10.84
C ILE A 447 -22.68 35.18 -11.52
N PRO A 448 -22.40 33.94 -11.99
CA PRO A 448 -23.42 33.04 -12.57
C PRO A 448 -24.36 32.46 -11.50
N VAL A 449 -25.66 32.37 -11.82
CA VAL A 449 -26.69 31.79 -10.92
C VAL A 449 -27.50 30.71 -11.65
N LEU A 450 -27.60 29.51 -11.06
CA LEU A 450 -28.39 28.38 -11.59
C LEU A 450 -29.65 28.15 -10.75
N LEU A 451 -30.82 28.18 -11.39
CA LEU A 451 -32.11 27.89 -10.76
C LEU A 451 -32.68 26.56 -11.33
N LEU A 452 -32.94 25.60 -10.46
CA LEU A 452 -33.53 24.30 -10.81
C LEU A 452 -34.95 24.22 -10.25
N THR A 453 -35.94 24.06 -11.12
CA THR A 453 -37.36 23.93 -10.75
C THR A 453 -37.99 22.65 -11.30
N CYS A 454 -38.49 21.80 -10.40
CA CYS A 454 -39.31 20.64 -10.75
C CYS A 454 -40.79 21.03 -10.61
N ILE A 455 -41.59 20.83 -11.66
CA ILE A 455 -43.01 21.21 -11.66
C ILE A 455 -43.83 19.98 -12.10
N SER A 456 -44.76 19.56 -11.25
CA SER A 456 -45.59 18.37 -11.47
C SER A 456 -46.99 18.68 -12.03
N ASN A 457 -47.46 19.94 -11.92
CA ASN A 457 -48.83 20.33 -12.29
C ASN A 457 -48.91 21.72 -12.95
N ASP A 458 -49.77 21.87 -13.97
CA ASP A 458 -49.88 23.06 -14.83
C ASP A 458 -50.32 24.34 -14.09
N ASN A 459 -51.05 24.24 -12.98
CA ASN A 459 -51.53 25.42 -12.23
C ASN A 459 -50.44 26.19 -11.47
N ASN A 460 -49.30 25.55 -11.16
CA ASN A 460 -48.14 26.21 -10.52
C ASN A 460 -47.14 26.77 -11.55
N LEU A 461 -47.36 26.51 -12.84
CA LEU A 461 -46.47 26.89 -13.93
C LEU A 461 -46.35 28.41 -14.05
N ASN A 462 -47.49 29.12 -14.06
CA ASN A 462 -47.52 30.58 -14.27
C ASN A 462 -46.88 31.38 -13.12
N ILE A 463 -47.00 30.91 -11.88
CA ILE A 463 -46.45 31.61 -10.69
C ILE A 463 -44.92 31.50 -10.66
N ILE A 464 -44.39 30.29 -10.91
CA ILE A 464 -42.94 30.05 -10.99
C ILE A 464 -42.34 30.76 -12.21
N GLN A 465 -43.10 30.84 -13.31
CA GLN A 465 -42.68 31.53 -14.52
C GLN A 465 -42.54 33.04 -14.28
N ASN A 466 -43.51 33.69 -13.64
CA ASN A 466 -43.41 35.11 -13.29
C ASN A 466 -42.25 35.44 -12.34
N ALA A 467 -42.02 34.62 -11.31
CA ALA A 467 -40.89 34.82 -10.38
C ALA A 467 -39.53 34.63 -11.06
N THR A 468 -39.45 33.68 -12.00
CA THR A 468 -38.21 33.42 -12.73
C THR A 468 -37.91 34.48 -13.79
N ASP A 469 -38.94 34.98 -14.48
CA ASP A 469 -38.80 36.04 -15.47
C ASP A 469 -38.37 37.37 -14.82
N GLN A 470 -38.80 37.62 -13.58
CA GLN A 470 -38.31 38.75 -12.79
C GLN A 470 -36.83 38.61 -12.40
N LEU A 471 -36.38 37.41 -12.01
CA LEU A 471 -34.97 37.14 -11.68
C LEU A 471 -34.04 37.22 -12.89
N ILE A 472 -34.48 36.70 -14.05
CA ILE A 472 -33.74 36.76 -15.32
C ILE A 472 -33.53 38.21 -15.78
N ASN A 473 -34.49 39.10 -15.49
CA ASN A 473 -34.37 40.52 -15.82
C ASN A 473 -33.41 41.29 -14.88
N ILE A 474 -33.10 40.78 -13.70
CA ILE A 474 -32.24 41.43 -12.70
C ILE A 474 -30.77 40.99 -12.85
N TYR A 475 -30.50 39.75 -13.27
CA TYR A 475 -29.15 39.18 -13.34
C TYR A 475 -28.77 38.75 -14.76
N SER A 476 -27.57 39.14 -15.22
CA SER A 476 -27.13 38.95 -16.61
C SER A 476 -26.70 37.53 -16.99
N HIS A 477 -26.68 36.56 -16.05
CA HIS A 477 -26.22 35.18 -16.27
C HIS A 477 -27.04 34.15 -15.46
N ILE A 478 -28.30 33.93 -15.86
CA ILE A 478 -29.21 32.91 -15.27
C ILE A 478 -29.62 31.86 -16.32
N VAL A 479 -29.53 30.57 -15.92
CA VAL A 479 -30.12 29.44 -16.64
C VAL A 479 -31.18 28.78 -15.76
N ASN A 480 -32.41 28.66 -16.28
CA ASN A 480 -33.49 27.92 -15.63
C ASN A 480 -33.72 26.58 -16.36
N ALA A 481 -33.47 25.45 -15.69
CA ALA A 481 -33.76 24.12 -16.23
C ALA A 481 -35.09 23.61 -15.68
N LYS A 482 -36.11 23.48 -16.55
CA LYS A 482 -37.43 22.95 -16.21
C LYS A 482 -37.53 21.48 -16.60
N LEU A 483 -37.85 20.62 -15.64
CA LEU A 483 -38.15 19.21 -15.88
C LEU A 483 -39.67 19.04 -16.01
N LEU A 484 -40.16 18.68 -17.21
CA LEU A 484 -41.57 18.44 -17.48
C LEU A 484 -41.82 16.94 -17.64
N THR A 485 -42.62 16.36 -16.75
CA THR A 485 -43.18 15.01 -16.90
C THR A 485 -44.58 15.13 -17.52
N PRO A 486 -44.84 14.64 -18.74
CA PRO A 486 -46.18 14.69 -19.30
C PRO A 486 -47.06 13.65 -18.59
N VAL A 487 -48.06 14.12 -17.84
CA VAL A 487 -49.22 13.32 -17.45
C VAL A 487 -50.33 13.68 -18.43
N ASN A 488 -50.88 12.70 -19.16
CA ASN A 488 -52.12 12.92 -19.89
C ASN A 488 -53.28 12.42 -19.04
N ASP A 489 -54.26 13.29 -18.90
CA ASP A 489 -55.50 13.15 -18.13
C ASP A 489 -56.22 11.83 -18.38
N GLU A 490 -56.40 11.06 -17.32
CA GLU A 490 -57.72 10.78 -16.72
C GLU A 490 -57.47 9.98 -15.41
N ASP A 491 -57.78 10.65 -14.29
CA ASP A 491 -57.83 10.16 -12.90
C ASP A 491 -56.71 9.21 -12.43
N ILE A 492 -55.56 9.79 -12.09
CA ILE A 492 -54.58 9.12 -11.24
C ILE A 492 -54.72 9.67 -9.82
N ASN A 493 -55.27 8.85 -8.93
CA ASN A 493 -55.35 9.09 -7.49
C ASN A 493 -54.00 9.50 -6.89
N GLU A 494 -54.01 10.50 -5.99
CA GLU A 494 -52.84 11.04 -5.26
C GLU A 494 -51.97 9.97 -4.58
N ASN A 495 -52.53 8.78 -4.29
CA ASN A 495 -51.80 7.66 -3.67
C ASN A 495 -50.81 6.94 -4.61
N TYR A 496 -50.79 7.23 -5.91
CA TYR A 496 -49.85 6.57 -6.82
C TYR A 496 -48.40 6.98 -6.53
N PHE A 497 -48.17 8.26 -6.19
CA PHE A 497 -46.84 8.74 -5.82
C PHE A 497 -46.39 8.24 -4.45
N GLU A 498 -47.28 8.07 -3.47
CA GLU A 498 -46.88 7.48 -2.18
C GLU A 498 -46.44 6.01 -2.33
N SER A 499 -47.10 5.23 -3.19
CA SER A 499 -46.75 3.82 -3.40
C SER A 499 -45.38 3.59 -4.06
N LEU A 500 -44.92 4.56 -4.86
CA LEU A 500 -43.60 4.54 -5.52
C LEU A 500 -42.43 4.71 -4.53
N TRP A 501 -42.69 5.18 -3.31
CA TRP A 501 -41.63 5.43 -2.31
C TRP A 501 -41.65 4.45 -1.13
N THR A 502 -42.64 3.58 -1.00
CA THR A 502 -42.82 2.75 0.20
C THR A 502 -42.70 1.24 0.00
N THR A 503 -42.55 0.72 -1.22
CA THR A 503 -42.42 -0.74 -1.45
C THR A 503 -41.28 -1.09 -2.41
N ASN A 504 -40.32 -1.86 -1.90
CA ASN A 504 -39.13 -2.45 -2.53
C ASN A 504 -37.97 -1.51 -2.94
N PRO A 505 -36.77 -1.61 -2.31
CA PRO A 505 -35.59 -0.82 -2.67
C PRO A 505 -34.84 -1.28 -3.94
N GLU A 506 -35.29 -2.35 -4.61
CA GLU A 506 -34.57 -2.95 -5.74
C GLU A 506 -34.95 -2.38 -7.13
N GLU A 507 -35.94 -1.49 -7.22
CA GLU A 507 -36.38 -0.88 -8.48
C GLU A 507 -36.14 0.64 -8.51
N PHE A 508 -34.89 1.07 -8.66
CA PHE A 508 -34.56 2.47 -9.01
C PHE A 508 -33.99 2.57 -10.42
N HIS A 509 -34.83 2.86 -11.42
CA HIS A 509 -34.40 3.12 -12.80
C HIS A 509 -34.87 4.48 -13.37
N HIS A 510 -35.30 5.44 -12.54
CA HIS A 510 -35.86 6.71 -13.04
C HIS A 510 -35.16 8.02 -12.58
N ILE A 511 -34.13 7.98 -11.73
CA ILE A 511 -33.34 9.18 -11.33
C ILE A 511 -32.14 9.45 -12.28
N THR A 512 -31.87 8.54 -13.21
CA THR A 512 -30.69 8.56 -14.09
C THR A 512 -30.62 9.79 -15.00
N VAL A 513 -31.73 10.42 -15.35
CA VAL A 513 -31.71 11.57 -16.28
C VAL A 513 -31.07 12.83 -15.65
N LEU A 514 -31.22 13.03 -14.34
CA LEU A 514 -30.74 14.25 -13.68
C LEU A 514 -29.24 14.18 -13.35
N SER A 515 -28.73 13.00 -12.97
CA SER A 515 -27.28 12.78 -12.79
C SER A 515 -26.51 12.95 -14.10
N ASP A 516 -27.15 12.60 -15.21
CA ASP A 516 -26.51 12.56 -16.52
C ASP A 516 -26.54 13.94 -17.21
N ILE A 517 -27.56 14.76 -16.91
CA ILE A 517 -27.73 16.08 -17.53
C ILE A 517 -27.15 17.22 -16.67
N LEU A 518 -27.09 17.09 -15.35
CA LEU A 518 -26.54 18.12 -14.46
C LEU A 518 -25.10 18.55 -14.83
N PRO A 519 -24.17 17.65 -15.20
CA PRO A 519 -22.83 18.03 -15.66
C PRO A 519 -22.87 18.85 -16.96
N ILE A 520 -23.82 18.55 -17.85
CA ILE A 520 -24.01 19.24 -19.13
C ILE A 520 -24.55 20.65 -18.90
N LEU A 521 -25.53 20.81 -18.01
CA LEU A 521 -26.07 22.12 -17.64
C LEU A 521 -25.02 23.00 -16.96
N LEU A 522 -24.22 22.43 -16.05
CA LEU A 522 -23.12 23.13 -15.39
C LEU A 522 -22.01 23.53 -16.39
N ALA A 523 -21.74 22.70 -17.40
CA ALA A 523 -20.80 23.02 -18.48
C ALA A 523 -21.31 24.15 -19.39
N LEU A 524 -22.61 24.16 -19.73
CA LEU A 524 -23.22 25.22 -20.54
C LEU A 524 -23.19 26.60 -19.84
N ILE A 525 -23.32 26.60 -18.51
CA ILE A 525 -23.19 27.79 -17.66
C ILE A 525 -21.74 28.24 -17.54
N HIS A 526 -20.82 27.29 -17.36
CA HIS A 526 -19.38 27.55 -17.25
C HIS A 526 -18.81 28.24 -18.50
N ASP A 527 -19.32 27.89 -19.68
CA ASP A 527 -18.87 28.48 -20.95
C ASP A 527 -19.58 29.80 -21.31
N GLY A 528 -20.53 30.28 -20.48
CA GLY A 528 -21.24 31.55 -20.69
C GLY A 528 -22.17 31.58 -21.92
N LYS A 529 -22.52 30.40 -22.48
CA LYS A 529 -23.19 30.29 -23.79
C LYS A 529 -24.71 30.30 -23.74
N VAL A 530 -25.33 30.34 -22.55
CA VAL A 530 -26.80 30.30 -22.43
C VAL A 530 -27.28 31.29 -21.37
N ASN A 531 -28.00 32.32 -21.80
CA ASN A 531 -28.97 33.03 -20.98
C ASN A 531 -30.35 32.55 -21.44
N GLY A 532 -31.13 31.90 -20.57
CA GLY A 532 -32.48 31.48 -20.92
C GLY A 532 -32.95 30.17 -20.27
N GLN A 533 -34.17 29.78 -20.64
CA GLN A 533 -34.88 28.64 -20.09
C GLN A 533 -34.62 27.38 -20.94
N ILE A 534 -34.24 26.27 -20.30
CA ILE A 534 -34.05 24.95 -20.92
C ILE A 534 -35.19 24.05 -20.45
N ASN A 535 -36.06 23.62 -21.37
CA ASN A 535 -37.13 22.67 -21.09
C ASN A 535 -36.67 21.25 -21.42
N ILE A 536 -36.71 20.35 -20.43
CA ILE A 536 -36.32 18.96 -20.57
C ILE A 536 -37.59 18.10 -20.39
N CYS A 537 -38.05 17.48 -21.47
CA CYS A 537 -39.21 16.59 -21.46
C CYS A 537 -38.78 15.12 -21.60
N ASN A 538 -39.29 14.25 -20.73
CA ASN A 538 -39.12 12.80 -20.88
C ASN A 538 -40.10 12.29 -21.96
N LYS A 539 -39.60 11.77 -23.09
CA LYS A 539 -40.43 11.14 -24.14
C LYS A 539 -40.58 9.64 -23.86
N GLY A 540 -41.43 9.30 -22.90
CA GLY A 540 -41.88 7.93 -22.69
C GLY A 540 -43.34 7.92 -22.25
N THR A 541 -44.28 7.83 -23.20
CA THR A 541 -45.69 7.50 -22.89
C THR A 541 -45.85 5.99 -22.83
N ILE A 542 -46.13 5.45 -21.63
CA ILE A 542 -46.64 4.08 -21.48
C ILE A 542 -48.17 4.16 -21.51
N SER A 543 -48.80 3.52 -22.48
CA SER A 543 -50.26 3.36 -22.50
C SER A 543 -50.66 2.29 -21.47
N LEU A 544 -51.59 2.64 -20.59
CA LEU A 544 -52.20 1.73 -19.61
C LEU A 544 -52.79 0.47 -20.29
N LYS A 545 -53.15 0.54 -21.58
CA LYS A 545 -53.64 -0.60 -22.36
C LYS A 545 -52.53 -1.63 -22.63
N TYR A 546 -51.31 -1.19 -22.89
CA TYR A 546 -50.16 -2.07 -23.09
C TYR A 546 -49.73 -2.74 -21.77
N PHE A 547 -49.78 -1.97 -20.67
CA PHE A 547 -49.52 -2.48 -19.32
C PHE A 547 -50.58 -3.50 -18.86
N LYS A 548 -51.87 -3.23 -19.10
CA LYS A 548 -52.95 -4.19 -18.84
C LYS A 548 -52.84 -5.44 -19.72
N THR A 549 -52.35 -5.35 -20.96
CA THR A 549 -52.20 -6.53 -21.84
C THR A 549 -51.08 -7.47 -21.38
N ILE A 550 -50.02 -6.92 -20.78
CA ILE A 550 -48.90 -7.71 -20.24
C ILE A 550 -49.28 -8.36 -18.90
N TYR A 551 -50.15 -7.72 -18.12
CA TYR A 551 -50.46 -8.16 -16.75
C TYR A 551 -51.92 -8.57 -16.50
N SER A 552 -52.73 -8.75 -17.55
CA SER A 552 -54.15 -9.13 -17.40
C SER A 552 -54.39 -10.59 -17.02
N ASN A 553 -53.41 -11.49 -17.16
CA ASN A 553 -53.66 -12.92 -16.98
C ASN A 553 -53.24 -13.49 -15.62
N GLU A 554 -52.66 -12.71 -14.70
CA GLU A 554 -52.23 -13.21 -13.38
C GLU A 554 -52.68 -12.37 -12.18
N ILE A 555 -53.77 -11.60 -12.30
CA ILE A 555 -54.52 -11.08 -11.15
C ILE A 555 -55.90 -11.74 -11.10
N LYS A 556 -55.90 -12.91 -10.44
CA LYS A 556 -56.95 -13.55 -9.64
C LYS A 556 -58.38 -13.75 -10.19
N GLN A 557 -58.75 -15.03 -10.11
CA GLN A 557 -60.02 -15.63 -9.66
C GLN A 557 -61.08 -16.08 -10.69
N GLU A 558 -61.43 -17.37 -10.48
CA GLU A 558 -62.69 -18.09 -10.76
C GLU A 558 -62.85 -18.94 -12.04
N ASN A 559 -62.90 -20.27 -11.79
CA ASN A 559 -63.87 -21.27 -12.29
C ASN A 559 -63.44 -22.39 -13.27
N ILE A 560 -63.56 -23.65 -12.76
CA ILE A 560 -64.03 -24.93 -13.41
C ILE A 560 -62.97 -25.76 -14.20
N LEU A 561 -62.32 -26.79 -13.61
CA LEU A 561 -62.62 -28.27 -13.53
C LEU A 561 -62.05 -29.11 -14.74
N PRO A 562 -61.96 -30.47 -14.72
CA PRO A 562 -60.87 -31.32 -14.17
C PRO A 562 -60.41 -32.47 -15.13
N GLN A 563 -59.64 -33.44 -14.60
CA GLN A 563 -59.37 -34.83 -15.07
C GLN A 563 -58.29 -35.03 -16.17
N SER A 564 -57.50 -36.09 -16.25
CA SER A 564 -57.04 -37.16 -15.35
C SER A 564 -56.09 -38.05 -16.16
N VAL A 565 -54.97 -38.45 -15.55
CA VAL A 565 -54.21 -39.72 -15.75
C VAL A 565 -53.19 -39.82 -16.91
N PRO A 566 -52.04 -40.50 -16.64
CA PRO A 566 -50.74 -40.33 -17.31
C PRO A 566 -50.29 -41.61 -18.06
N ILE A 567 -49.07 -41.61 -18.63
CA ILE A 567 -48.15 -42.77 -18.79
C ILE A 567 -46.80 -42.27 -19.35
N ASP A 568 -45.84 -42.09 -18.45
CA ASP A 568 -44.50 -42.69 -18.42
C ASP A 568 -43.90 -43.36 -19.68
N ASP A 569 -43.70 -42.67 -20.82
CA ASP A 569 -42.68 -43.16 -21.79
C ASP A 569 -42.03 -42.14 -22.76
N ILE A 570 -42.13 -40.83 -22.52
CA ILE A 570 -41.28 -39.81 -23.22
C ILE A 570 -40.64 -38.84 -22.19
N THR A 571 -40.37 -39.34 -20.99
CA THR A 571 -39.43 -38.72 -20.06
C THR A 571 -37.99 -39.20 -20.32
N ASP A 572 -37.75 -40.37 -20.94
CA ASP A 572 -36.40 -40.96 -20.84
C ASP A 572 -35.41 -40.68 -21.99
N LYS A 573 -35.82 -40.08 -23.12
CA LYS A 573 -34.88 -39.83 -24.25
C LYS A 573 -34.67 -38.38 -24.68
N PHE A 574 -35.63 -37.48 -24.49
CA PHE A 574 -35.43 -36.07 -24.86
C PHE A 574 -34.86 -35.23 -23.70
N GLU A 575 -35.12 -35.65 -22.46
CA GLU A 575 -34.42 -35.13 -21.28
C GLU A 575 -32.93 -35.51 -21.25
N GLN A 576 -32.46 -36.50 -22.02
CA GLN A 576 -31.05 -36.92 -21.96
C GLN A 576 -30.09 -36.14 -22.87
N TRP A 577 -30.57 -35.46 -23.92
CA TRP A 577 -29.65 -34.81 -24.89
C TRP A 577 -29.62 -33.28 -24.83
N ASN A 578 -30.73 -32.59 -24.58
CA ASN A 578 -30.74 -31.11 -24.51
C ASN A 578 -30.56 -30.53 -23.09
N LYS A 579 -30.50 -31.39 -22.05
CA LYS A 579 -30.10 -30.98 -20.69
C LYS A 579 -28.59 -30.81 -20.50
N GLN A 580 -27.73 -30.98 -21.51
CA GLN A 580 -26.30 -30.75 -21.37
C GLN A 580 -25.81 -29.54 -22.16
N MET A 581 -26.07 -28.39 -21.53
CA MET A 581 -25.26 -27.17 -21.49
C MET A 581 -25.55 -26.05 -22.51
N ILE A 582 -26.33 -25.09 -21.96
CA ILE A 582 -26.36 -23.63 -22.17
C ILE A 582 -27.63 -23.13 -22.90
N SER A 583 -28.47 -22.46 -22.10
CA SER A 583 -29.83 -21.98 -22.41
C SER A 583 -29.89 -20.51 -22.88
N PRO A 584 -31.05 -20.08 -23.44
CA PRO A 584 -31.23 -18.83 -24.19
C PRO A 584 -31.35 -17.54 -23.37
N GLU A 585 -31.17 -17.55 -22.04
CA GLU A 585 -31.13 -16.31 -21.24
C GLU A 585 -29.92 -15.42 -21.60
N THR A 586 -28.87 -16.00 -22.19
CA THR A 586 -27.70 -15.27 -22.70
C THR A 586 -28.02 -14.38 -23.92
N ARG A 587 -29.25 -14.44 -24.47
CA ARG A 587 -29.66 -13.68 -25.67
C ARG A 587 -30.34 -12.34 -25.38
N GLN A 588 -30.75 -12.03 -24.15
CA GLN A 588 -31.46 -10.76 -23.82
C GLN A 588 -30.56 -9.61 -23.34
N LEU A 589 -29.30 -9.87 -22.96
CA LEU A 589 -28.32 -8.80 -22.62
C LEU A 589 -27.83 -8.01 -23.85
N TYR A 590 -28.20 -8.41 -25.07
CA TYR A 590 -27.78 -7.77 -26.32
C TYR A 590 -28.72 -6.67 -26.86
N GLN A 591 -29.74 -6.24 -26.10
CA GLN A 591 -30.72 -5.23 -26.55
C GLN A 591 -30.83 -3.95 -25.69
N ALA A 592 -29.83 -3.64 -24.86
CA ALA A 592 -29.72 -2.33 -24.17
C ALA A 592 -28.86 -1.28 -24.93
N SER A 593 -28.33 -1.65 -26.10
CA SER A 593 -27.38 -0.85 -26.88
C SER A 593 -28.02 0.06 -27.95
N PHE A 594 -29.36 0.19 -27.99
CA PHE A 594 -30.07 0.90 -29.08
C PHE A 594 -30.67 2.28 -28.73
N LEU A 595 -30.55 2.77 -27.49
CA LEU A 595 -31.07 4.09 -27.10
C LEU A 595 -30.02 5.22 -27.07
N LEU A 596 -28.74 4.91 -26.84
CA LEU A 596 -27.65 5.88 -26.93
C LEU A 596 -27.44 6.48 -28.34
N PRO A 597 -27.55 5.70 -29.44
CA PRO A 597 -27.29 6.21 -30.78
C PRO A 597 -28.28 7.28 -31.23
N ASN A 598 -29.53 7.26 -30.75
CA ASN A 598 -30.58 8.18 -31.19
C ASN A 598 -30.54 9.55 -30.49
N VAL A 599 -30.11 9.58 -29.22
CA VAL A 599 -29.84 10.84 -28.49
C VAL A 599 -28.58 11.49 -29.05
N LEU A 600 -27.52 10.70 -29.29
CA LEU A 600 -26.32 11.18 -29.98
C LEU A 600 -26.62 11.64 -31.41
N LYS A 601 -27.47 10.94 -32.19
CA LYS A 601 -27.90 11.39 -33.51
C LYS A 601 -28.66 12.71 -33.49
N SER A 602 -29.50 12.92 -32.48
CA SER A 602 -30.27 14.16 -32.34
C SER A 602 -29.37 15.33 -31.96
N ILE A 603 -28.40 15.10 -31.08
CA ILE A 603 -27.34 16.06 -30.73
C ILE A 603 -26.41 16.31 -31.93
N GLU A 604 -26.01 15.28 -32.67
CA GLU A 604 -25.19 15.37 -33.89
C GLU A 604 -25.93 16.09 -35.03
N GLN A 605 -27.24 15.89 -35.19
CA GLN A 605 -28.05 16.62 -36.18
C GLN A 605 -28.16 18.12 -35.84
N ILE A 606 -28.29 18.46 -34.56
CA ILE A 606 -28.26 19.86 -34.08
C ILE A 606 -26.86 20.47 -34.28
N LEU A 607 -25.79 19.71 -34.03
CA LEU A 607 -24.40 20.15 -34.23
C LEU A 607 -23.98 20.24 -35.71
N GLN A 608 -24.52 19.39 -36.59
CA GLN A 608 -24.34 19.47 -38.04
C GLN A 608 -25.08 20.67 -38.65
N GLN A 609 -26.27 21.02 -38.14
CA GLN A 609 -26.96 22.25 -38.54
C GLN A 609 -26.19 23.52 -38.17
N GLN A 610 -25.27 23.45 -37.18
CA GLN A 610 -24.41 24.56 -36.75
C GLN A 610 -22.96 24.53 -37.30
N LYS A 611 -22.63 23.62 -38.23
CA LYS A 611 -21.30 23.51 -38.89
C LYS A 611 -20.09 23.44 -37.92
N ILE A 612 -20.08 22.51 -36.97
CA ILE A 612 -18.91 22.24 -36.13
C ILE A 612 -18.34 20.84 -36.44
N HIS A 613 -17.08 20.75 -36.88
CA HIS A 613 -16.38 19.49 -37.13
C HIS A 613 -15.69 18.95 -35.86
N MET A 614 -15.93 17.66 -35.53
CA MET A 614 -15.35 16.95 -34.38
C MET A 614 -14.11 16.13 -34.80
N ASN A 615 -12.96 16.37 -34.18
CA ASN A 615 -11.86 15.41 -34.12
C ASN A 615 -11.94 14.65 -32.79
N ARG A 616 -12.05 13.32 -32.86
CA ARG A 616 -12.12 12.42 -31.70
C ARG A 616 -10.76 12.31 -31.00
N ASN A 617 -10.67 12.72 -29.74
CA ASN A 617 -9.78 12.15 -28.74
C ASN A 617 -10.37 12.37 -27.34
N THR A 618 -10.58 11.29 -26.60
CA THR A 618 -10.93 11.35 -25.17
C THR A 618 -9.76 11.97 -24.40
N SER A 619 -10.02 13.03 -23.64
CA SER A 619 -9.03 13.67 -22.75
C SER A 619 -8.37 12.64 -21.82
N LYS A 620 -7.04 12.66 -21.74
CA LYS A 620 -6.27 11.81 -20.81
C LYS A 620 -6.11 12.50 -19.46
N ILE A 621 -6.08 11.70 -18.40
CA ILE A 621 -5.69 12.16 -17.06
C ILE A 621 -4.40 11.44 -16.67
N LEU A 622 -3.28 12.18 -16.64
CA LEU A 622 -1.93 11.69 -16.42
C LEU A 622 -1.52 11.92 -14.97
N LEU A 623 -1.06 10.88 -14.27
CA LEU A 623 -0.21 11.05 -13.09
C LEU A 623 1.25 11.12 -13.55
N VAL A 624 1.95 12.19 -13.19
CA VAL A 624 3.39 12.33 -13.39
C VAL A 624 4.06 12.31 -12.03
N THR A 625 4.92 11.33 -11.79
CA THR A 625 5.71 11.28 -10.54
C THR A 625 7.08 11.93 -10.76
N GLY A 626 7.62 12.65 -9.79
CA GLY A 626 8.94 13.28 -9.94
C GLY A 626 8.92 14.44 -10.94
N GLY A 627 7.76 15.05 -11.13
CA GLY A 627 7.53 16.06 -12.15
C GLY A 627 8.15 17.43 -11.85
N CYS A 628 8.67 17.66 -10.65
CA CYS A 628 9.44 18.87 -10.34
C CYS A 628 10.94 18.71 -10.63
N GLY A 629 11.39 17.51 -11.03
CA GLY A 629 12.75 17.25 -11.51
C GLY A 629 13.00 17.77 -12.93
N PHE A 630 14.24 17.66 -13.42
CA PHE A 630 14.67 18.18 -14.73
C PHE A 630 13.84 17.66 -15.92
N ILE A 631 13.79 16.34 -16.12
CA ILE A 631 13.06 15.75 -17.26
C ILE A 631 11.55 15.82 -17.03
N GLY A 632 11.09 15.51 -15.81
CA GLY A 632 9.67 15.51 -15.45
C GLY A 632 9.00 16.88 -15.64
N SER A 633 9.67 17.97 -15.25
CA SER A 633 9.13 19.32 -15.42
C SER A 633 9.07 19.75 -16.88
N THR A 634 10.08 19.38 -17.67
CA THR A 634 10.09 19.66 -19.12
C THR A 634 8.97 18.88 -19.82
N PHE A 635 8.74 17.62 -19.43
CA PHE A 635 7.59 16.84 -19.90
C PHE A 635 6.26 17.52 -19.55
N ILE A 636 6.09 17.94 -18.30
CA ILE A 636 4.85 18.60 -17.84
C ILE A 636 4.61 19.90 -18.61
N ASN A 637 5.62 20.76 -18.73
CA ASN A 637 5.48 22.05 -19.43
C ASN A 637 5.06 21.83 -20.89
N HIS A 638 5.72 20.90 -21.59
CA HIS A 638 5.36 20.51 -22.95
C HIS A 638 3.93 19.99 -23.05
N TRP A 639 3.52 19.11 -22.12
CA TRP A 639 2.22 18.46 -22.16
C TRP A 639 1.06 19.41 -21.83
N ILE A 640 1.25 20.34 -20.88
CA ILE A 640 0.28 21.38 -20.55
C ILE A 640 -0.04 22.23 -21.79
N GLU A 641 0.99 22.62 -22.53
CA GLU A 641 0.87 23.47 -23.71
C GLU A 641 0.30 22.71 -24.92
N THR A 642 0.76 21.48 -25.14
CA THR A 642 0.40 20.67 -26.33
C THR A 642 -0.99 20.04 -26.20
N TYR A 643 -1.39 19.64 -25.00
CA TYR A 643 -2.63 18.92 -24.72
C TYR A 643 -3.46 19.66 -23.65
N PRO A 644 -4.04 20.83 -23.97
CA PRO A 644 -4.77 21.65 -23.00
C PRO A 644 -6.02 20.96 -22.43
N ASN A 645 -6.56 19.97 -23.16
CA ASN A 645 -7.70 19.17 -22.73
C ASN A 645 -7.29 18.01 -21.81
N ASP A 646 -6.03 17.57 -21.82
CA ASP A 646 -5.54 16.51 -20.93
C ASP A 646 -5.22 17.12 -19.56
N LYS A 647 -5.49 16.39 -18.48
CA LYS A 647 -5.21 16.82 -17.11
C LYS A 647 -3.93 16.16 -16.59
N ILE A 648 -3.06 16.93 -15.96
CA ILE A 648 -1.82 16.48 -15.33
C ILE A 648 -1.94 16.59 -13.82
N ILE A 649 -1.71 15.49 -13.13
CA ILE A 649 -1.55 15.40 -11.68
C ILE A 649 -0.07 15.12 -11.41
N ASN A 650 0.67 16.12 -10.94
CA ASN A 650 2.09 16.00 -10.61
C ASN A 650 2.27 15.67 -9.13
N ILE A 651 2.85 14.51 -8.83
CA ILE A 651 3.25 14.12 -7.48
C ILE A 651 4.77 14.18 -7.35
N ASP A 652 5.25 14.96 -6.38
CA ASP A 652 6.69 15.08 -6.11
C ASP A 652 6.93 15.29 -4.61
N ARG A 653 8.06 14.77 -4.12
CA ARG A 653 8.56 14.93 -2.74
C ARG A 653 9.34 16.23 -2.56
N LEU A 654 9.73 16.89 -3.66
CA LEU A 654 10.65 18.03 -3.70
C LEU A 654 12.02 17.68 -3.11
N ASP A 655 12.62 16.61 -3.64
CA ASP A 655 14.02 16.25 -3.35
C ASP A 655 14.98 17.41 -3.71
N PRO A 656 16.24 17.45 -3.21
CA PRO A 656 17.13 18.60 -3.36
C PRO A 656 17.37 19.11 -4.80
N VAL A 657 17.19 18.24 -5.80
CA VAL A 657 17.34 18.55 -7.24
C VAL A 657 16.02 18.85 -7.96
N ALA A 658 14.90 18.77 -7.24
CA ALA A 658 13.55 19.07 -7.72
C ALA A 658 13.10 20.45 -7.20
N ASN A 659 12.45 21.24 -8.06
CA ASN A 659 12.03 22.59 -7.70
C ASN A 659 10.73 22.96 -8.42
N MET A 660 9.76 23.53 -7.69
CA MET A 660 8.52 24.04 -8.27
C MET A 660 8.75 25.15 -9.31
N LYS A 661 9.86 25.90 -9.21
CA LYS A 661 10.26 26.89 -10.23
C LYS A 661 10.41 26.29 -11.63
N ASN A 662 10.64 24.97 -11.72
CA ASN A 662 10.78 24.28 -13.00
C ASN A 662 9.45 24.18 -13.79
N ILE A 663 8.31 24.36 -13.13
CA ILE A 663 7.00 24.37 -13.76
C ILE A 663 6.72 25.78 -14.27
N SER A 664 6.67 25.95 -15.59
CA SER A 664 6.53 27.27 -16.22
C SER A 664 5.16 27.91 -15.95
N ASN A 665 4.10 27.09 -15.91
CA ASN A 665 2.73 27.54 -15.69
C ASN A 665 2.03 26.72 -14.58
N PRO A 666 2.39 26.96 -13.30
CA PRO A 666 1.85 26.18 -12.18
C PRO A 666 0.36 26.45 -11.92
N ASN A 667 -0.19 27.55 -12.47
CA ASN A 667 -1.60 27.93 -12.32
C ASN A 667 -2.47 27.46 -13.51
N SER A 668 -1.93 26.64 -14.41
CA SER A 668 -2.69 26.14 -15.55
C SER A 668 -3.90 25.32 -15.06
N PRO A 669 -5.12 25.53 -15.62
CA PRO A 669 -6.34 24.85 -15.15
C PRO A 669 -6.30 23.32 -15.36
N ASN A 670 -5.46 22.84 -16.26
CA ASN A 670 -5.25 21.43 -16.54
C ASN A 670 -4.05 20.82 -15.78
N TYR A 671 -3.45 21.54 -14.84
CA TYR A 671 -2.35 21.09 -14.01
C TYR A 671 -2.73 21.08 -12.52
N THR A 672 -2.24 20.10 -11.78
CA THR A 672 -2.40 20.04 -10.33
C THR A 672 -1.14 19.47 -9.70
N PHE A 673 -0.53 20.22 -8.78
CA PHE A 673 0.63 19.77 -8.01
C PHE A 673 0.21 19.17 -6.66
N ILE A 674 0.89 18.09 -6.27
CA ILE A 674 0.67 17.38 -5.02
C ILE A 674 2.02 17.06 -4.38
N LEU A 675 2.26 17.66 -3.22
CA LEU A 675 3.43 17.38 -2.41
C LEU A 675 3.21 16.07 -1.63
N ALA A 676 3.81 14.97 -2.11
CA ALA A 676 3.69 13.67 -1.46
C ALA A 676 4.82 12.71 -1.87
N ASP A 677 5.12 11.76 -0.99
CA ASP A 677 6.06 10.67 -1.27
C ASP A 677 5.31 9.46 -1.86
N ILE A 678 5.79 8.97 -2.99
CA ILE A 678 5.24 7.79 -3.67
C ILE A 678 5.40 6.49 -2.87
N ASN A 679 6.27 6.48 -1.86
CA ASN A 679 6.39 5.37 -0.90
C ASN A 679 5.11 5.16 -0.09
N ASN A 680 4.22 6.16 -0.01
CA ASN A 680 2.91 6.00 0.60
C ASN A 680 1.88 5.54 -0.46
N LYS A 681 1.77 4.22 -0.61
CA LYS A 681 0.80 3.56 -1.51
C LYS A 681 -0.64 4.05 -1.31
N ASP A 682 -1.06 4.34 -0.07
CA ASP A 682 -2.45 4.72 0.21
C ASP A 682 -2.76 6.14 -0.29
N ILE A 683 -1.79 7.08 -0.19
CA ILE A 683 -1.89 8.39 -0.84
C ILE A 683 -1.95 8.22 -2.36
N VAL A 684 -1.06 7.44 -2.95
CA VAL A 684 -1.06 7.21 -4.41
C VAL A 684 -2.41 6.62 -4.87
N LEU A 685 -2.96 5.66 -4.14
CA LEU A 685 -4.27 5.07 -4.43
C LEU A 685 -5.42 6.07 -4.24
N HIS A 686 -5.36 6.94 -3.22
CA HIS A 686 -6.34 8.01 -3.04
C HIS A 686 -6.35 8.95 -4.26
N LEU A 687 -5.17 9.38 -4.72
CA LEU A 687 -5.03 10.25 -5.90
C LEU A 687 -5.57 9.59 -7.17
N PHE A 688 -5.32 8.29 -7.34
CA PHE A 688 -5.89 7.52 -8.46
C PHE A 688 -7.42 7.62 -8.49
N ASN A 689 -8.06 7.44 -7.33
CA ASN A 689 -9.52 7.50 -7.22
C ASN A 689 -10.06 8.93 -7.35
N GLN A 690 -9.44 9.91 -6.67
CA GLN A 690 -9.88 11.30 -6.66
C GLN A 690 -9.88 11.92 -8.06
N TYR A 691 -8.80 11.69 -8.82
CA TYR A 691 -8.62 12.31 -10.13
C TYR A 691 -9.01 11.37 -11.28
N ASN A 692 -9.43 10.14 -10.99
CA ASN A 692 -9.74 9.11 -11.98
C ASN A 692 -8.59 8.94 -13.00
N ILE A 693 -7.37 8.75 -12.49
CA ILE A 693 -6.15 8.65 -13.30
C ILE A 693 -6.31 7.57 -14.37
N THR A 694 -5.78 7.84 -15.57
CA THR A 694 -5.84 6.90 -16.71
C THR A 694 -4.46 6.47 -17.18
N HIS A 695 -3.47 7.36 -17.09
CA HIS A 695 -2.11 7.14 -17.56
C HIS A 695 -1.12 7.53 -16.48
N ILE A 696 0.03 6.85 -16.42
CA ILE A 696 1.11 7.18 -15.49
C ILE A 696 2.41 7.34 -16.27
N VAL A 697 3.15 8.42 -15.99
CA VAL A 697 4.52 8.62 -16.45
C VAL A 697 5.42 8.76 -15.22
N HIS A 698 6.23 7.73 -14.97
CA HIS A 698 6.95 7.54 -13.72
C HIS A 698 8.42 7.99 -13.85
N PHE A 699 8.73 9.23 -13.47
CA PHE A 699 10.09 9.78 -13.41
C PHE A 699 10.73 9.78 -12.01
N ALA A 700 9.94 9.54 -10.94
CA ALA A 700 10.43 9.70 -9.57
C ALA A 700 11.54 8.70 -9.25
N VAL A 701 12.74 9.23 -8.99
CA VAL A 701 13.94 8.44 -8.79
C VAL A 701 14.98 9.27 -8.04
N GLN A 702 15.74 8.63 -7.15
CA GLN A 702 16.98 9.19 -6.63
C GLN A 702 18.14 8.80 -7.57
N ALA A 703 18.78 9.80 -8.19
CA ALA A 703 19.72 9.60 -9.30
C ALA A 703 21.15 10.15 -9.08
N HIS A 704 21.51 10.53 -7.85
CA HIS A 704 22.85 11.05 -7.57
C HIS A 704 23.87 9.91 -7.36
N LEU A 705 24.63 9.59 -8.41
CA LEU A 705 25.57 8.45 -8.44
C LEU A 705 26.52 8.40 -7.24
N ASP A 706 27.19 9.50 -6.91
CA ASP A 706 28.18 9.52 -5.81
C ASP A 706 27.53 9.29 -4.44
N SER A 707 26.29 9.76 -4.24
CA SER A 707 25.53 9.51 -2.99
C SER A 707 25.10 8.06 -2.85
N SER A 708 24.92 7.35 -3.97
CA SER A 708 24.52 5.94 -3.97
C SER A 708 25.57 5.02 -3.35
N PHE A 709 26.85 5.38 -3.44
CA PHE A 709 27.93 4.63 -2.78
C PHE A 709 27.99 4.85 -1.27
N GLY A 710 27.52 6.01 -0.79
CA GLY A 710 27.50 6.35 0.64
C GLY A 710 26.23 5.90 1.38
N ASN A 711 25.07 5.89 0.70
CA ASN A 711 23.77 5.54 1.30
C ASN A 711 22.85 4.82 0.29
N SER A 712 23.25 3.63 -0.16
CA SER A 712 22.51 2.83 -1.16
C SER A 712 21.11 2.38 -0.70
N ILE A 713 20.83 2.38 0.61
CA ILE A 713 19.52 2.00 1.16
C ILE A 713 18.45 2.99 0.73
N THR A 714 18.71 4.29 0.82
CA THR A 714 17.76 5.33 0.39
C THR A 714 17.37 5.22 -1.09
N PHE A 715 18.29 4.78 -1.94
CA PHE A 715 18.03 4.50 -3.36
C PHE A 715 17.11 3.28 -3.51
N THR A 716 17.26 2.26 -2.68
CA THR A 716 16.36 1.09 -2.68
C THR A 716 14.94 1.49 -2.26
N GLU A 717 14.82 2.30 -1.20
CA GLU A 717 13.55 2.83 -0.74
C GLU A 717 12.87 3.69 -1.80
N SER A 718 13.59 4.65 -2.39
CA SER A 718 13.01 5.56 -3.38
C SER A 718 12.73 4.87 -4.71
N ASN A 719 13.68 4.10 -5.24
CA ASN A 719 13.61 3.60 -6.62
C ASN A 719 12.87 2.26 -6.69
N VAL A 720 13.13 1.33 -5.75
CA VAL A 720 12.50 0.01 -5.77
C VAL A 720 11.16 0.05 -5.06
N TYR A 721 11.15 0.45 -3.79
CA TYR A 721 9.92 0.46 -2.98
C TYR A 721 8.93 1.53 -3.45
N GLY A 722 9.39 2.72 -3.85
CA GLY A 722 8.55 3.74 -4.48
C GLY A 722 7.87 3.24 -5.76
N THR A 723 8.63 2.65 -6.68
CA THR A 723 8.05 2.03 -7.89
C THR A 723 7.05 0.94 -7.54
N HIS A 724 7.39 0.07 -6.59
CA HIS A 724 6.51 -1.01 -6.13
C HIS A 724 5.19 -0.47 -5.56
N SER A 725 5.24 0.62 -4.80
CA SER A 725 4.06 1.27 -4.23
C SER A 725 3.11 1.80 -5.30
N VAL A 726 3.63 2.44 -6.36
CA VAL A 726 2.82 2.90 -7.49
C VAL A 726 2.24 1.72 -8.29
N LEU A 727 3.02 0.64 -8.46
CA LEU A 727 2.56 -0.58 -9.14
C LEU A 727 1.44 -1.30 -8.36
N GLU A 728 1.55 -1.41 -7.05
CA GLU A 728 0.50 -1.97 -6.20
C GLU A 728 -0.76 -1.11 -6.19
N ALA A 729 -0.62 0.22 -6.10
CA ALA A 729 -1.75 1.14 -6.25
C ALA A 729 -2.42 0.97 -7.62
N SER A 730 -1.63 0.80 -8.69
CA SER A 730 -2.13 0.60 -10.06
C SER A 730 -2.92 -0.71 -10.18
N ARG A 731 -2.40 -1.78 -9.57
CA ARG A 731 -3.05 -3.09 -9.51
C ARG A 731 -4.39 -3.04 -8.78
N ILE A 732 -4.45 -2.35 -7.64
CA ILE A 732 -5.68 -2.22 -6.84
C ILE A 732 -6.71 -1.36 -7.57
N TYR A 733 -6.27 -0.25 -8.18
CA TYR A 733 -7.15 0.70 -8.84
C TYR A 733 -7.74 0.17 -10.16
N GLY A 734 -6.99 -0.62 -10.93
CA GLY A 734 -7.50 -1.40 -12.05
C GLY A 734 -7.93 -0.62 -13.31
N LYS A 735 -7.89 0.72 -13.31
CA LYS A 735 -8.28 1.55 -14.47
C LYS A 735 -7.11 2.16 -15.25
N ILE A 736 -5.86 1.82 -14.90
CA ILE A 736 -4.67 2.33 -15.60
C ILE A 736 -4.60 1.75 -17.01
N GLN A 737 -4.69 2.63 -18.00
CA GLN A 737 -4.64 2.30 -19.43
C GLN A 737 -3.21 2.17 -19.94
N LYS A 738 -2.27 2.96 -19.39
CA LYS A 738 -0.85 2.87 -19.72
C LYS A 738 0.06 3.35 -18.59
N PHE A 739 1.11 2.59 -18.33
CA PHE A 739 2.16 2.90 -17.36
C PHE A 739 3.51 3.04 -18.07
N ILE A 740 4.07 4.24 -18.11
CA ILE A 740 5.43 4.47 -18.62
C ILE A 740 6.40 4.52 -17.44
N HIS A 741 7.37 3.61 -17.43
CA HIS A 741 8.50 3.64 -16.51
C HIS A 741 9.72 4.24 -17.20
N ILE A 742 10.30 5.28 -16.60
CA ILE A 742 11.53 5.89 -17.11
C ILE A 742 12.72 5.25 -16.39
N SER A 743 13.66 4.76 -17.18
CA SER A 743 14.87 4.07 -16.78
C SER A 743 16.09 4.70 -17.47
N THR A 744 17.27 4.13 -17.25
CA THR A 744 18.56 4.61 -17.76
C THR A 744 19.28 3.51 -18.52
N ASP A 745 20.22 3.86 -19.38
CA ASP A 745 21.13 2.91 -19.99
C ASP A 745 22.20 2.34 -19.05
N GLU A 746 22.43 2.95 -17.90
CA GLU A 746 23.36 2.41 -16.88
C GLU A 746 22.96 1.00 -16.40
N VAL A 747 21.70 0.61 -16.55
CA VAL A 747 21.20 -0.75 -16.24
C VAL A 747 21.89 -1.84 -17.07
N TYR A 748 22.44 -1.49 -18.23
CA TYR A 748 23.22 -2.41 -19.07
C TYR A 748 24.65 -2.61 -18.57
N GLY A 749 25.16 -1.70 -17.73
CA GLY A 749 26.57 -1.68 -17.34
C GLY A 749 27.51 -1.21 -18.45
N GLU A 750 28.81 -1.38 -18.21
CA GLU A 750 29.86 -0.95 -19.13
C GLU A 750 29.75 -1.69 -20.49
N THR A 751 29.90 -0.94 -21.59
CA THR A 751 29.77 -1.46 -22.96
C THR A 751 31.12 -1.42 -23.67
N PRO A 752 31.88 -2.54 -23.73
CA PRO A 752 33.24 -2.55 -24.27
C PRO A 752 33.31 -2.31 -25.79
N SER A 753 32.32 -2.79 -26.53
CA SER A 753 32.21 -2.63 -27.98
C SER A 753 30.75 -2.68 -28.43
N GLY A 754 30.44 -2.03 -29.55
CA GLY A 754 29.07 -1.93 -30.06
C GLY A 754 28.17 -1.08 -29.16
N SER A 755 26.86 -1.34 -29.22
CA SER A 755 25.82 -0.56 -28.55
C SER A 755 24.74 -1.49 -28.02
N ASN A 756 24.19 -1.17 -26.84
CA ASN A 756 23.17 -2.01 -26.20
C ASN A 756 21.80 -1.89 -26.87
N GLN A 757 21.17 -3.04 -27.07
CA GLN A 757 19.82 -3.20 -27.58
C GLN A 757 18.86 -3.58 -26.44
N GLU A 758 17.55 -3.48 -26.66
CA GLU A 758 16.52 -3.74 -25.67
C GLU A 758 16.59 -5.16 -25.08
N ILE A 759 17.05 -6.12 -25.89
CA ILE A 759 17.18 -7.54 -25.55
C ILE A 759 18.44 -7.87 -24.74
N CYS A 760 19.38 -6.93 -24.63
CA CYS A 760 20.62 -7.17 -23.87
C CYS A 760 20.30 -7.41 -22.39
N LEU A 761 21.09 -8.29 -21.77
CA LEU A 761 21.00 -8.58 -20.34
C LEU A 761 21.36 -7.33 -19.53
N LEU A 762 20.66 -7.13 -18.42
CA LEU A 762 20.98 -6.08 -17.46
C LEU A 762 22.20 -6.51 -16.64
N ASN A 763 23.18 -5.62 -16.54
CA ASN A 763 24.42 -5.84 -15.78
C ASN A 763 24.83 -4.55 -15.05
N PRO A 764 23.99 -4.01 -14.16
CA PRO A 764 24.28 -2.76 -13.47
C PRO A 764 25.51 -2.90 -12.58
N LEU A 765 26.46 -1.97 -12.71
CA LEU A 765 27.75 -2.01 -11.99
C LEU A 765 27.83 -1.03 -10.80
N ASN A 766 26.81 -0.19 -10.61
CA ASN A 766 26.73 0.75 -9.51
C ASN A 766 25.39 0.63 -8.75
N PRO A 767 25.33 1.04 -7.46
CA PRO A 767 24.13 0.87 -6.63
C PRO A 767 22.89 1.57 -7.18
N TYR A 768 23.05 2.77 -7.77
CA TYR A 768 21.95 3.48 -8.43
C TYR A 768 21.37 2.64 -9.57
N ALA A 769 22.17 2.26 -10.56
CA ALA A 769 21.75 1.46 -11.71
C ALA A 769 21.14 0.11 -11.28
N ALA A 770 21.65 -0.50 -10.21
CA ALA A 770 21.12 -1.75 -9.67
C ALA A 770 19.68 -1.59 -9.15
N THR A 771 19.38 -0.49 -8.45
CA THR A 771 18.02 -0.20 -7.99
C THR A 771 17.05 0.09 -9.14
N ILE A 772 17.52 0.73 -10.23
CA ILE A 772 16.69 0.95 -11.43
C ILE A 772 16.40 -0.36 -12.15
N ALA A 773 17.42 -1.21 -12.34
CA ALA A 773 17.23 -2.54 -12.93
C ALA A 773 16.25 -3.40 -12.10
N ALA A 774 16.31 -3.31 -10.77
CA ALA A 774 15.35 -3.96 -9.88
C ALA A 774 13.91 -3.44 -10.08
N ALA A 775 13.73 -2.12 -10.21
CA ALA A 775 12.43 -1.51 -10.52
C ALA A 775 11.90 -1.97 -11.88
N GLU A 776 12.74 -2.09 -12.92
CA GLU A 776 12.32 -2.63 -14.22
C GLU A 776 11.79 -4.06 -14.12
N PHE A 777 12.44 -4.92 -13.33
CA PHE A 777 11.97 -6.28 -13.11
C PHE A 777 10.59 -6.32 -12.42
N LEU A 778 10.35 -5.40 -11.48
CA LEU A 778 9.03 -5.26 -10.86
C LEU A 778 7.98 -4.82 -11.88
N VAL A 779 8.23 -3.77 -12.66
CA VAL A 779 7.29 -3.28 -13.69
C VAL A 779 6.93 -4.40 -14.67
N LYS A 780 7.93 -5.13 -15.16
CA LYS A 780 7.72 -6.28 -16.05
C LYS A 780 6.91 -7.38 -15.38
N SER A 781 7.28 -7.77 -14.15
CA SER A 781 6.56 -8.80 -13.39
C SER A 781 5.08 -8.43 -13.17
N TYR A 782 4.79 -7.16 -12.89
CA TYR A 782 3.42 -6.67 -12.73
C TYR A 782 2.64 -6.65 -14.04
N GLY A 783 3.29 -6.29 -15.14
CA GLY A 783 2.71 -6.37 -16.47
C GLY A 783 2.33 -7.79 -16.89
N GLU A 784 3.14 -8.77 -16.53
CA GLU A 784 2.84 -10.19 -16.81
C GLU A 784 1.84 -10.79 -15.83
N SER A 785 2.02 -10.57 -14.54
CA SER A 785 1.19 -11.21 -13.49
C SER A 785 -0.19 -10.57 -13.36
N PHE A 786 -0.30 -9.26 -13.58
CA PHE A 786 -1.54 -8.49 -13.33
C PHE A 786 -2.08 -7.80 -14.58
N LYS A 787 -1.54 -8.13 -15.77
CA LYS A 787 -1.97 -7.59 -17.07
C LYS A 787 -1.90 -6.06 -17.18
N LEU A 788 -1.08 -5.41 -16.34
CA LEU A 788 -0.83 -3.97 -16.41
C LEU A 788 -0.22 -3.62 -17.79
N GLN A 789 -0.81 -2.64 -18.45
CA GLN A 789 -0.30 -2.14 -19.74
C GLN A 789 0.87 -1.20 -19.47
N TYR A 790 2.10 -1.64 -19.74
CA TYR A 790 3.31 -0.87 -19.42
C TYR A 790 4.23 -0.63 -20.62
N CYS A 791 5.08 0.38 -20.56
CA CYS A 791 6.23 0.57 -21.43
C CYS A 791 7.44 0.96 -20.55
N ILE A 792 8.63 0.44 -20.84
CA ILE A 792 9.87 0.89 -20.18
C ILE A 792 10.67 1.70 -21.19
N ILE A 793 11.14 2.88 -20.81
CA ILE A 793 11.96 3.74 -21.66
C ILE A 793 13.33 3.87 -21.00
N ARG A 794 14.39 3.41 -21.67
CA ARG A 794 15.78 3.54 -21.20
C ARG A 794 16.45 4.72 -21.89
N LEU A 795 16.84 5.71 -21.12
CA LEU A 795 17.45 6.95 -21.61
C LEU A 795 18.97 6.93 -21.46
N CYS A 796 19.70 7.46 -22.44
CA CYS A 796 21.09 7.87 -22.26
C CYS A 796 21.19 9.19 -21.48
N ASN A 797 22.38 9.78 -21.35
CA ASN A 797 22.55 11.04 -20.64
C ASN A 797 21.74 12.17 -21.30
N VAL A 798 20.80 12.74 -20.56
CA VAL A 798 19.96 13.86 -21.01
C VAL A 798 20.57 15.18 -20.56
N TYR A 799 20.51 16.21 -21.40
CA TYR A 799 20.95 17.57 -21.06
C TYR A 799 20.00 18.64 -21.62
N GLY A 800 20.03 19.84 -21.04
CA GLY A 800 19.17 20.94 -21.45
C GLY A 800 18.87 21.97 -20.35
N PRO A 801 17.94 22.90 -20.62
CA PRO A 801 17.43 23.89 -19.66
C PRO A 801 16.93 23.27 -18.36
N ARG A 802 17.09 23.96 -17.22
CA ARG A 802 16.67 23.49 -15.88
C ARG A 802 17.35 22.20 -15.40
N GLN A 803 18.51 21.85 -15.95
CA GLN A 803 19.36 20.81 -15.36
C GLN A 803 20.20 21.41 -14.21
N HIS A 804 20.23 20.72 -13.07
CA HIS A 804 20.92 21.19 -11.86
C HIS A 804 22.45 21.23 -12.01
N PHE A 805 23.13 22.16 -11.32
CA PHE A 805 24.60 22.37 -11.33
C PHE A 805 25.45 21.24 -10.71
N GLU A 806 24.86 20.06 -10.50
CA GLU A 806 25.60 18.83 -10.18
C GLU A 806 25.98 18.03 -11.44
N LYS A 807 25.36 18.34 -12.59
CA LYS A 807 25.57 17.62 -13.86
C LYS A 807 26.63 18.31 -14.70
N VAL A 808 27.42 17.51 -15.42
CA VAL A 808 28.65 17.94 -16.13
C VAL A 808 28.45 19.21 -16.98
N ILE A 809 27.46 19.23 -17.88
CA ILE A 809 27.24 20.34 -18.82
C ILE A 809 26.89 21.65 -18.08
N PRO A 810 25.83 21.72 -17.26
CA PRO A 810 25.49 22.97 -16.56
C PRO A 810 26.57 23.41 -15.56
N THR A 811 27.26 22.47 -14.88
CA THR A 811 28.41 22.83 -14.03
C THR A 811 29.52 23.48 -14.84
N PHE A 812 29.92 22.90 -15.98
CA PHE A 812 31.01 23.44 -16.79
C PHE A 812 30.67 24.81 -17.36
N ILE A 813 29.46 24.99 -17.90
CA ILE A 813 29.00 26.29 -18.40
C ILE A 813 29.04 27.32 -17.29
N ASN A 814 28.44 27.02 -16.12
CA ASN A 814 28.40 27.96 -15.01
C ASN A 814 29.79 28.34 -14.49
N THR A 815 30.67 27.35 -14.26
CA THR A 815 32.05 27.59 -13.81
C THR A 815 32.84 28.45 -14.81
N LEU A 816 32.73 28.17 -16.10
CA LEU A 816 33.44 28.94 -17.13
C LEU A 816 32.89 30.36 -17.28
N LEU A 817 31.57 30.56 -17.18
CA LEU A 817 30.94 31.89 -17.18
C LEU A 817 31.41 32.76 -16.00
N HIS A 818 31.68 32.15 -14.84
CA HIS A 818 32.24 32.82 -13.67
C HIS A 818 33.78 32.98 -13.73
N GLY A 819 34.41 32.56 -14.83
CA GLY A 819 35.86 32.65 -15.01
C GLY A 819 36.68 31.67 -14.17
N GLU A 820 36.02 30.69 -13.55
CA GLU A 820 36.66 29.64 -12.74
C GLU A 820 37.17 28.49 -13.61
N LYS A 821 37.97 27.60 -13.00
CA LYS A 821 38.48 26.39 -13.66
C LYS A 821 37.54 25.19 -13.46
N ILE A 822 37.24 24.46 -14.52
CA ILE A 822 36.39 23.26 -14.50
C ILE A 822 37.14 22.08 -13.88
N LYS A 823 36.44 21.30 -13.05
CA LYS A 823 37.00 20.11 -12.39
C LYS A 823 36.65 18.85 -13.16
N ILE A 824 37.65 18.07 -13.55
CA ILE A 824 37.46 16.79 -14.27
C ILE A 824 37.96 15.63 -13.41
N HIS A 825 37.10 14.65 -13.17
CA HIS A 825 37.46 13.44 -12.45
C HIS A 825 38.26 12.48 -13.33
N GLY A 826 39.37 11.96 -12.81
CA GLY A 826 40.19 10.97 -13.52
C GLY A 826 40.90 11.58 -14.73
N ASP A 827 40.87 10.89 -15.88
CA ASP A 827 41.49 11.34 -17.13
C ASP A 827 40.51 12.05 -18.09
N GLY A 828 39.23 12.14 -17.74
CA GLY A 828 38.19 12.75 -18.57
C GLY A 828 37.81 11.97 -19.83
N LYS A 829 38.33 10.76 -20.01
CA LYS A 829 38.14 9.94 -21.23
C LYS A 829 36.91 9.04 -21.18
N GLN A 830 36.07 9.15 -20.15
CA GLN A 830 34.83 8.43 -20.06
C GLN A 830 33.87 8.83 -21.18
N ILE A 831 33.40 7.86 -21.95
CA ILE A 831 32.57 8.04 -23.15
C ILE A 831 31.10 7.85 -22.79
N ARG A 832 30.24 8.77 -23.25
CA ARG A 832 28.79 8.75 -23.06
C ARG A 832 28.06 9.21 -24.31
N HIS A 833 26.77 8.88 -24.41
CA HIS A 833 25.85 9.47 -25.38
C HIS A 833 25.05 10.58 -24.71
N PHE A 834 24.93 11.72 -25.39
CA PHE A 834 24.13 12.85 -24.92
C PHE A 834 22.97 13.08 -25.85
N ILE A 835 21.78 13.28 -25.27
CA ILE A 835 20.56 13.64 -25.98
C ILE A 835 19.94 14.88 -25.37
N TYR A 836 19.44 15.76 -26.23
CA TYR A 836 18.78 16.97 -25.78
C TYR A 836 17.38 16.66 -25.22
N VAL A 837 16.99 17.36 -24.15
CA VAL A 837 15.77 17.04 -23.38
C VAL A 837 14.49 17.09 -24.22
N ASP A 838 14.37 18.00 -25.17
CA ASP A 838 13.16 18.10 -26.00
C ASP A 838 12.97 16.86 -26.89
N ASP A 839 14.05 16.30 -27.44
CA ASP A 839 14.00 15.05 -28.21
C ASP A 839 13.53 13.87 -27.35
N VAL A 840 13.92 13.84 -26.07
CA VAL A 840 13.43 12.87 -25.09
C VAL A 840 11.93 13.05 -24.82
N ILE A 841 11.46 14.29 -24.67
CA ILE A 841 10.04 14.55 -24.44
C ILE A 841 9.20 14.12 -25.64
N HIS A 842 9.62 14.44 -26.86
CA HIS A 842 8.97 13.96 -28.08
C HIS A 842 8.96 12.41 -28.17
N ALA A 843 10.03 11.75 -27.72
CA ALA A 843 10.05 10.28 -27.66
C ALA A 843 8.99 9.73 -26.69
N ILE A 844 8.95 10.28 -25.47
CA ILE A 844 7.99 9.88 -24.43
C ILE A 844 6.56 10.12 -24.92
N GLU A 845 6.30 11.26 -25.57
CA GLU A 845 5.00 11.59 -26.14
C GLU A 845 4.54 10.57 -27.20
N ILE A 846 5.41 10.26 -28.17
CA ILE A 846 5.10 9.29 -29.22
C ILE A 846 4.87 7.91 -28.61
N ILE A 847 5.67 7.49 -27.63
CA ILE A 847 5.52 6.20 -26.95
C ILE A 847 4.22 6.16 -26.12
N LEU A 848 3.86 7.24 -25.43
CA LEU A 848 2.62 7.33 -24.66
C LEU A 848 1.40 7.21 -25.58
N ASN A 849 1.40 7.92 -26.70
CA ASN A 849 0.27 7.94 -27.62
C ASN A 849 0.20 6.71 -28.55
N LYS A 850 1.33 6.21 -29.06
CA LYS A 850 1.40 5.20 -30.14
C LYS A 850 2.20 3.95 -29.80
N GLY A 851 2.99 3.99 -28.73
CA GLY A 851 3.85 2.86 -28.32
C GLY A 851 3.03 1.61 -27.99
N LYS A 852 3.56 0.45 -28.39
CA LYS A 852 3.05 -0.86 -28.00
C LYS A 852 3.37 -1.11 -26.53
N THR A 853 2.41 -1.69 -25.82
CA THR A 853 2.58 -2.07 -24.42
C THR A 853 3.43 -3.34 -24.30
N LYS A 854 3.96 -3.60 -23.10
CA LYS A 854 4.90 -4.67 -22.76
C LYS A 854 6.22 -4.61 -23.56
N MET A 855 6.61 -3.42 -24.00
CA MET A 855 7.84 -3.18 -24.75
C MET A 855 8.82 -2.31 -23.96
N ILE A 856 10.10 -2.49 -24.28
CA ILE A 856 11.20 -1.66 -23.84
C ILE A 856 11.62 -0.79 -25.03
N TYR A 857 11.95 0.47 -24.78
CA TYR A 857 12.32 1.46 -25.79
C TYR A 857 13.62 2.15 -25.39
N ASN A 858 14.69 1.90 -26.14
CA ASN A 858 15.94 2.61 -25.95
C ASN A 858 15.93 3.96 -26.69
N ILE A 859 16.21 5.04 -25.96
CA ILE A 859 16.39 6.39 -26.48
C ILE A 859 17.85 6.79 -26.29
N GLY A 860 18.58 6.91 -27.38
CA GLY A 860 19.98 7.28 -27.40
C GLY A 860 20.32 8.14 -28.61
N THR A 861 21.60 8.43 -28.80
CA THR A 861 22.12 9.12 -30.00
C THR A 861 23.21 8.29 -30.66
N LYS A 862 23.71 8.75 -31.80
CA LYS A 862 24.85 8.10 -32.48
C LYS A 862 26.21 8.63 -32.02
N ASN A 863 26.24 9.78 -31.36
CA ASN A 863 27.46 10.51 -31.08
C ASN A 863 28.04 10.10 -29.72
N GLU A 864 29.22 9.50 -29.76
CA GLU A 864 30.03 9.22 -28.57
C GLU A 864 30.87 10.44 -28.21
N LEU A 865 30.67 10.97 -27.02
CA LEU A 865 31.39 12.13 -26.51
C LEU A 865 32.08 11.76 -25.21
N ASN A 866 33.35 12.13 -25.07
CA ASN A 866 34.02 12.11 -23.78
C ASN A 866 33.87 13.45 -23.06
N VAL A 867 34.21 13.48 -21.76
CA VAL A 867 34.05 14.71 -20.94
C VAL A 867 34.97 15.83 -21.39
N LEU A 868 36.14 15.52 -21.97
CA LEU A 868 37.03 16.52 -22.56
C LEU A 868 36.44 17.13 -23.83
N ASP A 869 35.74 16.34 -24.67
CA ASP A 869 35.07 16.85 -25.86
C ASP A 869 33.99 17.87 -25.46
N ILE A 870 33.19 17.55 -24.44
CA ILE A 870 32.17 18.46 -23.91
C ILE A 870 32.80 19.78 -23.44
N ALA A 871 33.91 19.71 -22.69
CA ALA A 871 34.61 20.91 -22.24
C ALA A 871 35.11 21.78 -23.40
N LYS A 872 35.64 21.16 -24.47
CA LYS A 872 36.07 21.86 -25.69
C LYS A 872 34.89 22.55 -26.39
N TYR A 873 33.79 21.82 -26.59
CA TYR A 873 32.59 22.39 -27.22
C TYR A 873 32.06 23.59 -26.44
N ILE A 874 32.01 23.51 -25.10
CA ILE A 874 31.56 24.63 -24.26
C ILE A 874 32.49 25.84 -24.39
N LEU A 875 33.82 25.66 -24.38
CA LEU A 875 34.78 26.75 -24.54
C LEU A 875 34.62 27.46 -25.89
N GLU A 876 34.47 26.67 -26.96
CA GLU A 876 34.28 27.19 -28.32
C GLU A 876 32.99 28.01 -28.41
N LYS A 877 31.87 27.47 -27.89
CA LYS A 877 30.57 28.16 -27.93
C LYS A 877 30.52 29.41 -27.04
N LEU A 878 31.23 29.42 -25.91
CA LEU A 878 31.38 30.60 -25.06
C LEU A 878 32.36 31.65 -25.63
N GLN A 879 33.03 31.36 -26.76
CA GLN A 879 34.02 32.23 -27.40
C GLN A 879 35.14 32.67 -26.43
N LEU A 880 35.51 31.78 -25.51
CA LEU A 880 36.60 32.04 -24.57
C LEU A 880 37.92 31.70 -25.25
N ASN A 881 38.75 32.70 -25.55
CA ASN A 881 40.11 32.53 -26.10
C ASN A 881 41.10 31.94 -25.05
N LYS A 882 40.80 30.76 -24.52
CA LYS A 882 41.63 30.04 -23.54
C LYS A 882 41.91 28.63 -24.04
N ASN A 883 43.12 28.12 -23.83
CA ASN A 883 43.40 26.71 -24.11
C ASN A 883 42.70 25.82 -23.09
N LEU A 884 42.33 24.61 -23.52
CA LEU A 884 41.65 23.62 -22.67
C LEU A 884 42.46 23.29 -21.39
N ASP A 885 43.79 23.18 -21.51
CA ASP A 885 44.67 22.87 -20.38
C ASP A 885 44.73 24.00 -19.34
N ASP A 886 44.46 25.24 -19.73
CA ASP A 886 44.52 26.39 -18.84
C ASP A 886 43.28 26.47 -17.92
N VAL A 887 42.17 25.88 -18.36
CA VAL A 887 40.86 25.95 -17.69
C VAL A 887 40.47 24.68 -16.93
N ILE A 888 41.22 23.58 -17.06
CA ILE A 888 40.93 22.31 -16.38
C ILE A 888 41.75 22.17 -15.09
N ILE A 889 41.11 21.63 -14.05
CA ILE A 889 41.75 21.04 -12.88
C ILE A 889 41.36 19.56 -12.82
N TYR A 890 42.34 18.67 -12.91
CA TYR A 890 42.10 17.25 -12.70
C TYR A 890 41.96 16.95 -11.21
N VAL A 891 40.89 16.24 -10.85
CA VAL A 891 40.61 15.81 -9.48
C VAL A 891 40.62 14.29 -9.39
N LYS A 892 40.77 13.77 -8.17
CA LYS A 892 40.84 12.33 -7.91
C LYS A 892 39.68 11.59 -8.61
N PRO A 893 39.94 10.46 -9.30
CA PRO A 893 38.88 9.67 -9.91
C PRO A 893 37.86 9.23 -8.85
N ARG A 894 36.60 9.09 -9.29
CA ARG A 894 35.52 8.54 -8.46
C ARG A 894 35.88 7.13 -7.98
N SER A 895 35.31 6.73 -6.84
CA SER A 895 35.50 5.40 -6.24
C SER A 895 35.19 4.26 -7.22
N PHE A 896 34.25 4.50 -8.14
CA PHE A 896 33.93 3.63 -9.25
C PHE A 896 33.40 4.50 -10.42
N SER A 897 33.85 4.25 -11.64
CA SER A 897 33.42 4.97 -12.85
C SER A 897 33.57 4.08 -14.07
N GLU A 898 32.47 3.75 -14.72
CA GLU A 898 32.45 2.96 -15.96
C GLU A 898 33.04 3.77 -17.12
N LYS A 899 33.84 3.13 -17.98
CA LYS A 899 34.55 3.85 -19.04
C LYS A 899 33.65 4.23 -20.21
N ARG A 900 32.66 3.41 -20.56
CA ARG A 900 31.78 3.65 -21.72
C ARG A 900 30.37 3.12 -21.50
N TYR A 901 29.37 3.97 -21.75
CA TYR A 901 27.98 3.56 -21.97
C TYR A 901 27.59 3.92 -23.40
N CYS A 902 26.96 2.97 -24.09
CA CYS A 902 26.54 3.17 -25.46
C CYS A 902 25.20 2.46 -25.69
N THR A 903 24.18 3.23 -26.03
CA THR A 903 22.81 2.74 -26.23
C THR A 903 22.34 3.10 -27.61
N THR A 904 21.81 2.14 -28.37
CA THR A 904 21.27 2.44 -29.70
C THR A 904 19.92 3.10 -29.60
N ILE A 905 19.60 3.97 -30.56
CA ILE A 905 18.21 4.32 -30.83
C ILE A 905 17.45 3.06 -31.21
N SER A 906 16.42 2.75 -30.43
CA SER A 906 15.50 1.65 -30.67
C SER A 906 14.97 1.63 -32.10
N GLY A 907 15.01 0.45 -32.74
CA GLY A 907 14.27 0.23 -33.99
C GLY A 907 12.75 0.41 -33.79
N LEU A 908 12.24 0.15 -32.59
CA LEU A 908 10.82 0.30 -32.27
C LEU A 908 10.40 1.78 -32.24
N VAL A 909 11.20 2.66 -31.64
CA VAL A 909 10.89 4.10 -31.57
C VAL A 909 10.98 4.75 -32.96
N LYS A 910 11.96 4.35 -33.77
CA LYS A 910 12.03 4.75 -35.19
C LYS A 910 10.80 4.32 -35.98
N SER A 911 10.27 3.12 -35.74
CA SER A 911 9.06 2.63 -36.42
C SER A 911 7.81 3.44 -36.07
N LEU A 912 7.81 4.18 -34.95
CA LEU A 912 6.74 5.10 -34.56
C LEU A 912 6.89 6.49 -35.20
N GLY A 913 7.94 6.71 -35.99
CA GLY A 913 8.24 7.97 -36.67
C GLY A 913 9.12 8.94 -35.89
N TRP A 914 9.68 8.53 -34.75
CA TRP A 914 10.58 9.38 -33.97
C TRP A 914 11.99 9.40 -34.56
N LYS A 915 12.62 10.57 -34.53
CA LYS A 915 14.01 10.83 -34.90
C LYS A 915 14.58 11.90 -33.96
N GLU A 916 15.89 11.87 -33.77
CA GLU A 916 16.63 12.96 -33.13
C GLU A 916 16.57 14.19 -34.06
N GLU A 917 16.02 15.30 -33.56
CA GLU A 917 15.86 16.54 -34.33
C GLU A 917 16.91 17.59 -33.98
N ILE A 918 17.35 17.64 -32.72
CA ILE A 918 18.28 18.65 -32.23
C ILE A 918 19.66 18.02 -32.12
N SER A 919 20.62 18.54 -32.90
CA SER A 919 22.01 18.07 -32.81
C SER A 919 22.63 18.48 -31.48
N PHE A 920 23.73 17.79 -31.10
CA PHE A 920 24.45 18.11 -29.87
C PHE A 920 24.82 19.60 -29.78
N ASP A 921 25.37 20.17 -30.86
CA ASP A 921 25.78 21.57 -30.94
C ASP A 921 24.61 22.54 -30.75
N GLN A 922 23.48 22.29 -31.43
CA GLN A 922 22.28 23.12 -31.33
C GLN A 922 21.67 23.06 -29.93
N GLY A 923 21.61 21.87 -29.34
CA GLY A 923 21.13 21.70 -27.97
C GLY A 923 22.06 22.36 -26.95
N LEU A 924 23.37 22.35 -27.20
CA LEU A 924 24.35 22.99 -26.34
C LEU A 924 24.21 24.52 -26.38
N GLU A 925 24.05 25.11 -27.56
CA GLU A 925 23.77 26.55 -27.73
C GLU A 925 22.52 26.97 -26.95
N LYS A 926 21.41 26.25 -27.12
CA LYS A 926 20.16 26.51 -26.37
C LYS A 926 20.36 26.40 -24.85
N THR A 927 21.18 25.44 -24.41
CA THR A 927 21.47 25.24 -22.98
C THR A 927 22.31 26.40 -22.42
N ILE A 928 23.31 26.85 -23.17
CA ILE A 928 24.15 28.01 -22.81
C ILE A 928 23.30 29.27 -22.75
N GLU A 929 22.50 29.54 -23.78
CA GLU A 929 21.59 30.69 -23.85
C GLU A 929 20.65 30.70 -22.64
N TRP A 930 20.03 29.56 -22.32
CA TRP A 930 19.15 29.46 -21.17
C TRP A 930 19.87 29.76 -19.84
N LEU A 931 21.08 29.25 -19.65
CA LEU A 931 21.87 29.51 -18.43
C LEU A 931 22.34 30.97 -18.34
N GLN A 932 22.68 31.60 -19.46
CA GLN A 932 23.03 33.03 -19.50
C GLN A 932 21.84 33.93 -19.16
N LEU A 933 20.64 33.54 -19.60
CA LEU A 933 19.40 34.25 -19.25
C LEU A 933 18.94 33.98 -17.81
N ASN A 934 19.39 32.87 -17.20
CA ASN A 934 18.96 32.43 -15.87
C ASN A 934 20.17 32.09 -14.96
N PRO A 935 21.12 33.03 -14.74
CA PRO A 935 22.37 32.74 -14.03
C PRO A 935 22.15 32.37 -12.55
N ASP A 936 21.14 32.97 -11.93
CA ASP A 936 20.77 32.77 -10.51
C ASP A 936 19.68 31.71 -10.30
N TYR A 937 19.42 30.85 -11.30
CA TYR A 937 18.30 29.92 -11.21
C TYR A 937 18.42 28.92 -10.05
N TRP A 938 19.65 28.48 -9.77
CA TRP A 938 19.96 27.51 -8.72
C TRP A 938 20.68 28.12 -7.51
N THR A 939 20.93 29.43 -7.51
CA THR A 939 21.38 30.12 -6.29
C THR A 939 20.19 30.20 -5.32
N LYS A 940 20.46 29.88 -4.04
CA LYS A 940 19.42 29.81 -2.99
C LYS A 940 19.01 31.18 -2.50
#